data_AF-A0AA88N381-F1
#
_entry.id   AF-A0AA88N381-F1
#
_cell.length_a   1.000
_cell.length_b   1.000
_cell.length_c   1.000
_cell.angle_alpha   90.00
_cell.angle_beta   90.00
_cell.angle_gamma   90.00
#
_symmetry.space_group_name_H-M   'P 1'
#
loop_
_entity.id
_entity.type
_entity.pdbx_description
1 polymer ?
#
loop_
_entity_poly.entity_id
_entity_poly.type
_entity_poly.pdbx_seq_one_letter_code
_entity_poly.pdbx_strand_id
1 'polypeptide(L)'
;MGKDECKTMLDALNKVTACYRHLVSALGSTSDSQNLREELKKTRRKAQELAAANRSRLTTLLKDKSISNDDRAEYERLWVLFTSSMEILEVDMRRSLEIGQEFPIKVPTRHFIQTGMTGSTGTVAARAMSMQNLKYEADAGIDTADLKDLEAEIAQLDQMMEEMEMKVQVAPWAVEAKLEAGAELKSTVSVGNSSIGVISICDEEPKDGGEGKPGVGAMRGCVWSFRALSPDLLPRLLSHSRCCRTRAICHGMFSSVRFFSTAPEAQVAPLPSQARVVICGGGIVGTSVAYHLAKLGWTEVVLLEQGRLGAGTTRLCAGIVSVAKPIFIESQMANYSNSLYERLEQETGVKTAFARTGSLCLAQNQDRFLSLKRLASRLNVLGIDCNIIKPKEVSKLHPLVNIHDLVGALHLPGDAVVSPPDVNHALAVAAARHGVQIHERTSVNQVLVEKGHVKAVETERGSIDCEYFVNCAGQWAYELGQSSEVKVSVPLHGCEHFYLLTKPLQESLQPTTPVVMDMDGRIYVRSWQGGVLSGGFEKNPKPIFTEGRNQLEIQNMQEDWDHFEPMLSALMRRMPSLDSCEIHQLVNCPESFTPDMRCLMGETPGVHGYFVLAGMNSSGLSFAGGAGKYLAEWMTYGYPSANIWPLDIKRFGNLQSSRTFLRHRVMEVMPLLYELKVPRWDFQTGRQLRTSPLYDRLDTQGARWMEKHGFERAKYFVPPGKDLLALDQSKTFYKPDWFDIVGAEVKCCKEAVCVIDMSSFTKFELTSSGGQALELLQRLCSNDLDVPVGHIVHTGMLNERGGYENDCSVVRLSKNSFFIISPTDQQVHCWSWIKKYMPSDPQLHLEDVSWKYTALNLIGPRAMDVLSELSYVSMTPEHFPSLFCKEMSVGYANGIRVMSMTHTGEPGFMLYIPIEYALHVYNEVMSVGQKYGIRNAGYYALRSLRVEKFFAFWGQDLDSFTTPLECGREFRVKFDKDTDFLGREALLQQRQEGVTRRFIMLVLEDHDAELDLWPWWGEAIYRNGELVGVTTSSAYSYTLKRHVCLAFISSPGAHGTANVITPDFINRGEYQVDIAGHRYPAKAKLYPFSSLFAQQRRRKEDVELSNFQGK
;
A
#
# COMPACT_ATOMS: atom_id res chain seq x y z
N MET A 1 48.03 30.38 -9.55
CA MET A 1 48.25 29.70 -10.85
C MET A 1 48.13 28.19 -10.73
N GLY A 2 49.02 27.46 -10.03
CA GLY A 2 48.93 25.98 -9.98
C GLY A 2 47.64 25.39 -9.36
N LYS A 3 47.02 26.08 -8.39
CA LYS A 3 45.78 25.63 -7.72
C LYS A 3 44.55 25.64 -8.63
N ASP A 4 44.30 26.76 -9.31
CA ASP A 4 43.14 26.93 -10.18
C ASP A 4 43.22 25.99 -11.39
N GLU A 5 44.44 25.72 -11.88
CA GLU A 5 44.70 24.72 -12.91
C GLU A 5 44.30 23.31 -12.44
N CYS A 6 44.76 22.86 -11.25
CA CYS A 6 44.39 21.54 -10.71
C CYS A 6 42.87 21.42 -10.47
N LYS A 7 42.23 22.46 -9.96
CA LYS A 7 40.78 22.48 -9.77
C LYS A 7 40.03 22.38 -11.10
N THR A 8 40.46 23.13 -12.11
CA THR A 8 39.87 23.11 -13.46
C THR A 8 40.03 21.74 -14.12
N MET A 9 41.20 21.11 -13.98
CA MET A 9 41.46 19.77 -14.51
C MET A 9 40.64 18.68 -13.80
N LEU A 10 40.41 18.81 -12.50
CA LEU A 10 39.57 17.89 -11.73
C LEU A 10 38.08 18.08 -12.05
N ASP A 11 37.62 19.32 -12.20
CA ASP A 11 36.25 19.61 -12.64
C ASP A 11 35.97 19.06 -14.04
N ALA A 12 36.95 19.17 -14.95
CA ALA A 12 36.87 18.56 -16.28
C ALA A 12 36.76 17.03 -16.19
N LEU A 13 37.55 16.40 -15.33
CA LEU A 13 37.49 14.95 -15.10
C LEU A 13 36.12 14.53 -14.55
N ASN A 14 35.60 15.24 -13.54
CA ASN A 14 34.31 14.95 -12.93
C ASN A 14 33.16 15.04 -13.94
N LYS A 15 33.19 16.03 -14.84
CA LYS A 15 32.20 16.17 -15.92
C LYS A 15 32.28 15.00 -16.90
N VAL A 16 33.48 14.56 -17.27
CA VAL A 16 33.68 13.42 -18.17
C VAL A 16 33.22 12.11 -17.51
N THR A 17 33.55 11.90 -16.23
CA THR A 17 33.11 10.73 -15.46
C THR A 17 31.58 10.71 -15.28
N ALA A 18 30.95 11.86 -15.02
CA ALA A 18 29.49 11.97 -14.95
C ALA A 18 28.82 11.67 -16.30
N CYS A 19 29.42 12.14 -17.41
CA CYS A 19 28.97 11.80 -18.76
C CYS A 19 29.08 10.30 -19.01
N TYR A 20 30.20 9.67 -18.64
CA TYR A 20 30.41 8.23 -18.78
C TYR A 20 29.34 7.44 -18.01
N ARG A 21 29.08 7.79 -16.74
CA ARG A 21 28.02 7.18 -15.93
C ARG A 21 26.64 7.26 -16.58
N HIS A 22 26.29 8.42 -17.15
CA HIS A 22 25.03 8.59 -17.84
C HIS A 22 24.95 7.68 -19.08
N LEU A 23 26.02 7.58 -19.87
CA LEU A 23 26.08 6.68 -21.03
C LEU A 23 25.99 5.20 -20.63
N VAL A 24 26.64 4.80 -19.52
CA VAL A 24 26.57 3.43 -18.98
C VAL A 24 25.15 3.05 -18.58
N SER A 25 24.35 4.00 -18.07
CA SER A 25 22.95 3.74 -17.71
C SER A 25 22.04 3.35 -18.88
N ALA A 26 22.46 3.64 -20.12
CA ALA A 26 21.74 3.27 -21.34
C ALA A 26 22.17 1.91 -21.92
N LEU A 27 23.21 1.27 -21.38
CA LEU A 27 23.65 -0.06 -21.82
C LEU A 27 22.63 -1.14 -21.46
N GLY A 28 22.42 -2.10 -22.35
CA GLY A 28 21.42 -3.17 -22.21
C GLY A 28 19.96 -2.70 -22.42
N SER A 29 19.73 -1.43 -22.74
CA SER A 29 18.41 -0.87 -23.06
C SER A 29 18.11 -0.87 -24.57
N THR A 30 16.91 -0.46 -24.96
CA THR A 30 16.56 -0.24 -26.39
C THR A 30 17.40 0.86 -27.06
N SER A 31 18.13 1.66 -26.28
CA SER A 31 19.04 2.69 -26.78
C SER A 31 20.49 2.21 -26.91
N ASP A 32 20.78 0.95 -26.53
CA ASP A 32 22.10 0.36 -26.68
C ASP A 32 22.43 0.12 -28.15
N SER A 33 23.52 0.73 -28.62
CA SER A 33 23.89 0.78 -30.03
C SER A 33 25.39 0.87 -30.20
N GLN A 34 25.90 0.51 -31.38
CA GLN A 34 27.32 0.63 -31.68
C GLN A 34 27.84 2.07 -31.45
N ASN A 35 27.03 3.08 -31.80
CA ASN A 35 27.37 4.48 -31.58
C ASN A 35 27.52 4.80 -30.08
N LEU A 36 26.63 4.27 -29.24
CA LEU A 36 26.74 4.43 -27.78
C LEU A 36 28.02 3.76 -27.24
N ARG A 37 28.36 2.55 -27.71
CA ARG A 37 29.59 1.84 -27.32
C ARG A 37 30.86 2.59 -27.74
N GLU A 38 30.88 3.18 -28.93
CA GLU A 38 31.98 4.05 -29.37
C GLU A 38 32.09 5.33 -28.53
N GLU A 39 30.96 5.96 -28.17
CA GLU A 39 30.97 7.15 -27.30
C GLU A 39 31.45 6.81 -25.87
N LEU A 40 31.09 5.64 -25.35
CA LEU A 40 31.65 5.12 -24.09
C LEU A 40 33.16 4.95 -24.19
N LYS A 41 33.67 4.35 -25.26
CA LYS A 41 35.11 4.18 -25.51
C LYS A 41 35.85 5.53 -25.56
N LYS A 42 35.30 6.52 -26.28
CA LYS A 42 35.87 7.88 -26.36
C LYS A 42 35.88 8.58 -25.01
N THR A 43 34.77 8.52 -24.29
CA THR A 43 34.61 9.19 -22.99
C THR A 43 35.55 8.59 -21.95
N ARG A 44 35.71 7.26 -21.95
CA ARG A 44 36.67 6.54 -21.09
C ARG A 44 38.13 6.94 -21.37
N ARG A 45 38.54 6.97 -22.64
CA ARG A 45 39.88 7.46 -23.04
C ARG A 45 40.13 8.89 -22.56
N LYS A 46 39.13 9.77 -22.71
CA LYS A 46 39.23 11.16 -22.25
C LYS A 46 39.38 11.25 -20.72
N ALA A 47 38.64 10.41 -19.99
CA ALA A 47 38.74 10.34 -18.53
C ALA A 47 40.14 9.89 -18.10
N GLN A 48 40.72 8.88 -18.76
CA GLN A 48 42.07 8.39 -18.47
C GLN A 48 43.16 9.42 -18.78
N GLU A 49 43.07 10.16 -19.89
CA GLU A 49 44.00 11.26 -20.20
C GLU A 49 43.99 12.32 -19.10
N LEU A 50 42.79 12.74 -18.68
CA LEU A 50 42.61 13.71 -17.61
C LEU A 50 43.09 13.17 -16.26
N ALA A 51 42.84 11.89 -15.98
CA ALA A 51 43.29 11.23 -14.77
C ALA A 51 44.81 11.15 -14.69
N ALA A 52 45.49 10.76 -15.78
CA ALA A 52 46.95 10.70 -15.84
C ALA A 52 47.58 12.09 -15.62
N ALA A 53 47.00 13.12 -16.23
CA ALA A 53 47.47 14.50 -16.08
C ALA A 53 47.25 15.03 -14.65
N ASN A 54 46.06 14.82 -14.06
CA ASN A 54 45.75 15.19 -12.67
C ASN A 54 46.67 14.46 -11.68
N ARG A 55 46.85 13.14 -11.86
CA ARG A 55 47.74 12.32 -11.04
C ARG A 55 49.15 12.86 -11.05
N SER A 56 49.73 13.07 -12.23
CA SER A 56 51.12 13.54 -12.35
C SER A 56 51.29 14.88 -11.64
N ARG A 57 50.36 15.82 -11.85
CA ARG A 57 50.46 17.18 -11.31
C ARG A 57 50.28 17.21 -9.80
N LEU A 58 49.23 16.57 -9.28
CA LEU A 58 48.96 16.53 -7.84
C LEU A 58 50.06 15.76 -7.09
N THR A 59 50.59 14.68 -7.67
CA THR A 59 51.71 13.94 -7.08
C THR A 59 52.97 14.80 -6.99
N THR A 60 53.29 15.59 -8.02
CA THR A 60 54.45 16.50 -7.98
C THR A 60 54.26 17.57 -6.91
N LEU A 61 53.07 18.17 -6.82
CA LEU A 61 52.77 19.24 -5.86
C LEU A 61 52.78 18.72 -4.42
N LEU A 62 52.17 17.58 -4.13
CA LEU A 62 52.12 17.00 -2.78
C LEU A 62 53.46 16.44 -2.29
N LYS A 63 54.41 16.21 -3.21
CA LYS A 63 55.79 15.82 -2.88
C LYS A 63 56.74 17.00 -2.65
N ASP A 64 56.36 18.20 -3.10
CA ASP A 64 57.16 19.39 -2.90
C ASP A 64 57.09 19.82 -1.42
N LYS A 65 58.24 19.83 -0.74
CA LYS A 65 58.34 20.20 0.67
C LYS A 65 58.35 21.73 0.90
N SER A 66 58.40 22.53 -0.17
CA SER A 66 58.47 23.99 -0.10
C SER A 66 57.10 24.70 -0.14
N ILE A 67 56.01 23.96 -0.33
CA ILE A 67 54.65 24.50 -0.34
C ILE A 67 54.18 24.91 1.07
N SER A 68 53.34 25.94 1.15
CA SER A 68 52.75 26.37 2.43
C SER A 68 51.80 25.31 3.00
N ASN A 69 51.57 25.32 4.32
CA ASN A 69 50.64 24.38 4.97
C ASN A 69 49.20 24.54 4.44
N ASP A 70 48.77 25.78 4.16
CA ASP A 70 47.43 26.06 3.63
C ASP A 70 47.26 25.55 2.19
N ASP A 71 48.31 25.68 1.38
CA ASP A 71 48.34 25.17 0.01
C ASP A 71 48.35 23.64 -0.01
N ARG A 72 49.13 23.04 0.89
CA ARG A 72 49.20 21.59 1.07
C ARG A 72 47.84 21.01 1.45
N ALA A 73 47.16 21.58 2.44
CA ALA A 73 45.82 21.14 2.85
C ALA A 73 44.80 21.22 1.71
N GLU A 74 44.91 22.22 0.83
CA GLU A 74 44.05 22.34 -0.36
C GLU A 74 44.37 21.27 -1.41
N TYR A 75 45.66 20.99 -1.68
CA TYR A 75 46.04 19.92 -2.60
C TYR A 75 45.67 18.53 -2.06
N GLU A 76 45.71 18.33 -0.74
CA GLU A 76 45.24 17.10 -0.09
C GLU A 76 43.72 16.90 -0.27
N ARG A 77 42.93 17.98 -0.19
CA ARG A 77 41.50 17.95 -0.55
C ARG A 77 41.26 17.60 -2.02
N LEU A 78 41.98 18.25 -2.93
CA LEU A 78 41.87 17.96 -4.36
C LEU A 78 42.32 16.52 -4.67
N TRP A 79 43.27 15.98 -3.93
CA TRP A 79 43.68 14.58 -4.02
C TRP A 79 42.57 13.62 -3.62
N VAL A 80 41.88 13.86 -2.51
CA VAL A 80 40.76 13.04 -2.06
C VAL A 80 39.60 13.08 -3.07
N LEU A 81 39.25 14.26 -3.58
CA LEU A 81 38.23 14.41 -4.62
C LEU A 81 38.64 13.68 -5.92
N PHE A 82 39.91 13.75 -6.29
CA PHE A 82 40.45 13.02 -7.42
C PHE A 82 40.36 11.50 -7.22
N THR A 83 40.77 10.97 -6.06
CA THR A 83 40.67 9.53 -5.75
C THR A 83 39.23 9.02 -5.78
N SER A 84 38.28 9.76 -5.18
CA SER A 84 36.85 9.37 -5.21
C SER A 84 36.27 9.37 -6.62
N SER A 85 36.75 10.27 -7.48
CA SER A 85 36.32 10.35 -8.89
C SER A 85 36.88 9.18 -9.73
N MET A 86 38.02 8.63 -9.34
CA MET A 86 38.59 7.42 -9.93
C MET A 86 37.87 6.15 -9.48
N GLU A 87 37.53 6.03 -8.19
CA GLU A 87 36.71 4.94 -7.66
C GLU A 87 35.34 4.87 -8.37
N ILE A 88 34.71 6.02 -8.56
CA ILE A 88 33.44 6.13 -9.31
C ILE A 88 33.61 5.67 -10.77
N LEU A 89 34.66 6.13 -11.44
CA LEU A 89 34.93 5.76 -12.83
C LEU A 89 35.19 4.25 -12.96
N GLU A 90 35.94 3.66 -12.03
CA GLU A 90 36.23 2.22 -12.00
C GLU A 90 34.95 1.38 -11.85
N VAL A 91 34.08 1.74 -10.91
CA VAL A 91 32.79 1.07 -10.69
C VAL A 91 31.91 1.13 -11.94
N ASP A 92 31.82 2.29 -12.58
CA ASP A 92 31.03 2.46 -13.80
C ASP A 92 31.66 1.70 -15.00
N MET A 93 32.99 1.60 -15.07
CA MET A 93 33.71 0.80 -16.07
C MET A 93 33.47 -0.71 -15.86
N ARG A 94 33.52 -1.22 -14.63
CA ARG A 94 33.20 -2.63 -14.31
C ARG A 94 31.76 -2.97 -14.67
N ARG A 95 30.81 -2.08 -14.32
CA ARG A 95 29.41 -2.23 -14.70
C ARG A 95 29.21 -2.27 -16.23
N SER A 96 29.94 -1.43 -16.96
CA SER A 96 29.92 -1.41 -18.43
C SER A 96 30.44 -2.73 -19.03
N LEU A 97 31.48 -3.33 -18.42
CA LEU A 97 32.05 -4.62 -18.81
C LEU A 97 31.06 -5.76 -18.58
N GLU A 98 30.46 -5.84 -17.38
CA GLU A 98 29.46 -6.86 -17.02
C GLU A 98 28.26 -6.84 -17.99
N ILE A 99 27.66 -5.66 -18.19
CA ILE A 99 26.52 -5.49 -19.10
C ILE A 99 26.93 -5.79 -20.55
N GLY A 100 28.14 -5.39 -20.95
CA GLY A 100 28.66 -5.70 -22.29
C GLY A 100 28.89 -7.20 -22.54
N GLN A 101 29.25 -7.97 -21.51
CA GLN A 101 29.39 -9.42 -21.60
C GLN A 101 28.03 -10.14 -21.68
N GLU A 102 27.03 -9.65 -20.93
CA GLU A 102 25.69 -10.24 -20.92
C GLU A 102 24.86 -9.87 -22.16
N PHE A 103 25.07 -8.67 -22.71
CA PHE A 103 24.29 -8.11 -23.82
C PHE A 103 25.20 -7.70 -25.01
N PRO A 104 25.76 -8.66 -25.76
CA PRO A 104 26.52 -8.36 -26.96
C PRO A 104 25.61 -7.79 -28.06
N ILE A 105 26.03 -6.71 -28.73
CA ILE A 105 25.25 -6.08 -29.81
C ILE A 105 25.14 -7.01 -31.03
N LYS A 106 26.13 -7.89 -31.22
CA LYS A 106 26.12 -8.92 -32.26
C LYS A 106 25.96 -10.32 -31.66
N VAL A 107 24.73 -10.83 -31.65
CA VAL A 107 24.46 -12.26 -31.40
C VAL A 107 24.76 -13.05 -32.68
N PRO A 108 25.62 -14.10 -32.67
CA PRO A 108 25.67 -15.05 -33.78
C PRO A 108 24.29 -15.68 -33.92
N THR A 109 23.65 -15.53 -35.07
CA THR A 109 22.27 -15.96 -35.36
C THR A 109 21.98 -17.39 -34.89
N ARG A 110 21.49 -17.53 -33.66
CA ARG A 110 20.69 -18.69 -33.24
C ARG A 110 19.24 -18.33 -33.44
N HIS A 111 18.61 -19.06 -34.36
CA HIS A 111 17.22 -18.87 -34.73
C HIS A 111 16.34 -19.15 -33.52
N PHE A 112 15.76 -18.10 -32.93
CA PHE A 112 14.72 -18.25 -31.93
C PHE A 112 13.36 -18.38 -32.62
N ILE A 113 12.74 -19.53 -32.35
CA ILE A 113 11.30 -19.85 -32.48
C ILE A 113 10.79 -20.10 -33.91
N GLN A 114 10.70 -21.39 -34.28
CA GLN A 114 9.72 -21.88 -35.25
C GLN A 114 8.32 -21.71 -34.66
N THR A 115 7.70 -20.55 -34.86
CA THR A 115 6.25 -20.43 -34.67
C THR A 115 5.60 -21.18 -35.82
N GLY A 116 4.87 -22.26 -35.52
CA GLY A 116 4.16 -23.10 -36.48
C GLY A 116 2.96 -22.38 -37.13
N MET A 117 3.16 -21.19 -37.68
CA MET A 117 2.15 -20.46 -38.44
C MET A 117 2.44 -20.58 -39.93
N THR A 118 1.52 -21.24 -40.66
CA THR A 118 1.52 -21.31 -42.11
C THR A 118 0.75 -20.13 -42.70
N GLY A 119 1.46 -19.19 -43.32
CA GLY A 119 0.90 -18.04 -44.03
C GLY A 119 1.96 -17.41 -44.92
N SER A 120 1.56 -16.82 -46.06
CA SER A 120 2.51 -16.33 -47.06
C SER A 120 3.37 -15.18 -46.52
N THR A 121 4.65 -15.24 -46.87
CA THR A 121 5.80 -14.46 -46.38
C THR A 121 5.58 -12.94 -46.40
N GLY A 122 4.71 -12.44 -47.29
CA GLY A 122 4.41 -11.01 -47.41
C GLY A 122 3.62 -10.42 -46.24
N THR A 123 2.75 -11.20 -45.60
CA THR A 123 1.82 -10.69 -44.57
C THR A 123 2.48 -10.58 -43.19
N VAL A 124 3.43 -11.48 -42.89
CA VAL A 124 4.23 -11.43 -41.66
C VAL A 124 5.34 -10.37 -41.79
N ALA A 125 5.91 -10.19 -42.99
CA ALA A 125 6.93 -9.18 -43.25
C ALA A 125 6.39 -7.74 -43.17
N ALA A 126 5.17 -7.49 -43.68
CA ALA A 126 4.62 -6.13 -43.72
C ALA A 126 4.31 -5.53 -42.33
N ARG A 127 4.02 -6.35 -41.31
CA ARG A 127 3.79 -5.88 -39.93
C ARG A 127 5.07 -5.70 -39.11
N ALA A 128 6.15 -6.41 -39.45
CA ALA A 128 7.46 -6.20 -38.82
C ALA A 128 8.20 -4.96 -39.35
N MET A 129 7.86 -4.50 -40.56
CA MET A 129 8.60 -3.45 -41.29
C MET A 129 8.15 -2.00 -41.01
N SER A 130 7.28 -1.75 -40.02
CA SER A 130 6.80 -0.38 -39.69
C SER A 130 7.52 0.29 -38.51
N MET A 131 8.63 -0.25 -38.00
CA MET A 131 9.59 0.54 -37.21
C MET A 131 10.98 0.43 -37.84
N GLN A 132 11.52 1.58 -38.19
CA GLN A 132 12.74 1.78 -38.95
C GLN A 132 13.96 1.28 -38.17
N ASN A 133 14.57 0.17 -38.62
CA ASN A 133 15.92 -0.20 -38.23
C ASN A 133 16.94 0.41 -39.20
N LEU A 134 17.77 1.30 -38.68
CA LEU A 134 19.02 1.75 -39.30
C LEU A 134 19.94 0.55 -39.49
N LYS A 135 20.24 0.18 -40.74
CA LYS A 135 21.35 -0.74 -41.06
C LYS A 135 22.67 -0.03 -40.79
N TYR A 136 23.46 -0.54 -39.85
CA TYR A 136 24.90 -0.27 -39.76
C TYR A 136 25.65 -1.54 -40.13
N GLU A 137 26.33 -1.54 -41.28
CA GLU A 137 27.42 -2.47 -41.57
C GLU A 137 28.67 -1.96 -40.84
N ALA A 138 29.17 -2.73 -39.87
CA ALA A 138 30.46 -2.51 -39.24
C ALA A 138 31.18 -3.86 -39.12
N ASP A 139 32.50 -3.86 -39.33
CA ASP A 139 33.35 -5.03 -39.44
C ASP A 139 33.29 -5.99 -38.23
N ALA A 140 33.68 -7.24 -38.48
CA ALA A 140 33.68 -8.32 -37.50
C ALA A 140 34.74 -8.08 -36.40
N GLY A 141 34.31 -8.00 -35.13
CA GLY A 141 35.21 -8.11 -33.98
C GLY A 141 35.24 -6.96 -32.97
N ILE A 142 34.50 -5.86 -33.19
CA ILE A 142 34.61 -4.64 -32.34
C ILE A 142 34.16 -4.89 -30.89
N ASP A 143 33.02 -5.55 -30.64
CA ASP A 143 32.53 -5.80 -29.27
C ASP A 143 33.51 -6.60 -28.41
N THR A 144 34.06 -7.70 -28.95
CA THR A 144 35.00 -8.55 -28.20
C THR A 144 36.37 -7.91 -28.01
N ALA A 145 36.80 -7.03 -28.91
CA ALA A 145 38.04 -6.29 -28.78
C ALA A 145 37.89 -5.14 -27.78
N ASP A 146 36.77 -4.41 -27.81
CA ASP A 146 36.53 -3.31 -26.88
C ASP A 146 36.30 -3.78 -25.44
N LEU A 147 35.65 -4.93 -25.23
CA LEU A 147 35.50 -5.50 -23.88
C LEU A 147 36.85 -5.94 -23.29
N LYS A 148 37.76 -6.47 -24.13
CA LYS A 148 39.14 -6.78 -23.71
C LYS A 148 39.96 -5.52 -23.43
N ASP A 149 39.81 -4.49 -24.27
CA ASP A 149 40.41 -3.18 -24.03
C ASP A 149 39.90 -2.60 -22.70
N LEU A 150 38.59 -2.66 -22.45
CA LEU A 150 37.95 -2.21 -21.22
C LEU A 150 38.47 -2.95 -19.98
N GLU A 151 38.58 -4.28 -20.05
CA GLU A 151 39.14 -5.09 -18.96
C GLU A 151 40.61 -4.70 -18.64
N ALA A 152 41.43 -4.50 -19.68
CA ALA A 152 42.81 -4.03 -19.50
C ALA A 152 42.88 -2.60 -18.94
N GLU A 153 41.95 -1.74 -19.35
CA GLU A 153 41.83 -0.35 -18.90
C GLU A 153 41.36 -0.24 -17.43
N ILE A 154 40.50 -1.15 -16.96
CA ILE A 154 40.11 -1.27 -15.55
C ILE A 154 41.34 -1.65 -14.71
N ALA A 155 42.09 -2.66 -15.15
CA ALA A 155 43.32 -3.08 -14.45
C ALA A 155 44.37 -1.95 -14.39
N GLN A 156 44.47 -1.12 -15.43
CA GLN A 156 45.34 0.07 -15.41
C GLN A 156 44.88 1.13 -14.41
N LEU A 157 43.57 1.31 -14.24
CA LEU A 157 43.00 2.26 -13.28
C LEU A 157 43.21 1.78 -11.83
N ASP A 158 43.01 0.49 -11.58
CA ASP A 158 43.29 -0.16 -10.29
C ASP A 158 44.77 0.03 -9.89
N GLN A 159 45.69 -0.31 -10.81
CA GLN A 159 47.12 -0.13 -10.60
C GLN A 159 47.49 1.34 -10.39
N MET A 160 46.83 2.26 -11.09
CA MET A 160 47.04 3.69 -10.91
C MET A 160 46.63 4.15 -9.51
N MET A 161 45.50 3.68 -9.00
CA MET A 161 44.99 4.02 -7.66
C MET A 161 45.88 3.44 -6.55
N GLU A 162 46.37 2.21 -6.70
CA GLU A 162 47.36 1.63 -5.79
C GLU A 162 48.68 2.41 -5.78
N GLU A 163 49.20 2.78 -6.96
CA GLU A 163 50.41 3.60 -7.06
C GLU A 163 50.23 4.99 -6.43
N MET A 164 49.03 5.55 -6.52
CA MET A 164 48.68 6.83 -5.94
C MET A 164 48.76 6.77 -4.41
N GLU A 165 48.16 5.74 -3.80
CA GLU A 165 48.23 5.51 -2.34
C GLU A 165 49.67 5.32 -1.85
N MET A 166 50.50 4.63 -2.63
CA MET A 166 51.90 4.40 -2.28
C MET A 166 52.80 5.62 -2.46
N LYS A 167 52.54 6.47 -3.47
CA LYS A 167 53.38 7.63 -3.81
C LYS A 167 53.04 8.88 -3.00
N VAL A 168 51.82 9.01 -2.48
CA VAL A 168 51.32 10.19 -1.77
C VAL A 168 50.56 9.72 -0.52
N GLN A 169 51.18 9.86 0.65
CA GLN A 169 50.60 9.44 1.94
C GLN A 169 49.57 10.44 2.46
N VAL A 170 48.48 10.62 1.74
CA VAL A 170 47.33 11.43 2.15
C VAL A 170 46.20 10.48 2.49
N ALA A 171 45.97 10.28 3.78
CA ALA A 171 44.89 9.42 4.26
C ALA A 171 43.55 10.15 4.10
N PRO A 172 42.56 9.63 3.35
CA PRO A 172 41.31 10.34 3.07
C PRO A 172 40.55 10.79 4.33
N TRP A 173 40.61 9.99 5.41
CA TRP A 173 39.99 10.29 6.70
C TRP A 173 40.70 11.41 7.51
N ALA A 174 41.93 11.77 7.13
CA ALA A 174 42.72 12.81 7.80
C ALA A 174 42.55 14.19 7.16
N VAL A 175 41.88 14.28 6.01
CA VAL A 175 41.69 15.54 5.27
C VAL A 175 40.42 16.25 5.72
N GLU A 176 40.56 17.48 6.21
CA GLU A 176 39.45 18.27 6.74
C GLU A 176 38.60 18.89 5.60
N ALA A 177 37.30 18.56 5.58
CA ALA A 177 36.34 19.09 4.63
C ALA A 177 36.03 20.57 4.90
N LYS A 178 35.91 21.38 3.83
CA LYS A 178 35.60 22.83 3.93
C LYS A 178 34.11 23.14 4.10
N LEU A 179 33.24 22.14 4.01
CA LEU A 179 31.78 22.30 4.05
C LEU A 179 31.16 21.35 5.08
N GLU A 180 30.08 21.79 5.72
CA GLU A 180 29.26 20.94 6.59
C GLU A 180 28.62 19.78 5.79
N ALA A 181 28.39 18.65 6.48
CA ALA A 181 27.73 17.49 5.89
C ALA A 181 26.38 17.88 5.26
N GLY A 182 26.22 17.64 3.95
CA GLY A 182 25.00 17.96 3.20
C GLY A 182 25.06 19.23 2.34
N ALA A 183 26.16 19.98 2.33
CA ALA A 183 26.31 21.14 1.45
C ALA A 183 26.42 20.80 -0.06
N GLU A 184 26.72 19.54 -0.42
CA GLU A 184 26.82 19.10 -1.82
C GLU A 184 25.49 19.19 -2.60
N LEU A 185 24.36 19.33 -1.92
CA LEU A 185 23.06 19.59 -2.53
C LEU A 185 22.80 21.07 -2.89
N LYS A 186 23.72 21.99 -2.59
CA LYS A 186 23.52 23.44 -2.78
C LYS A 186 24.62 24.17 -3.57
N SER A 187 25.56 23.47 -4.23
CA SER A 187 26.49 24.14 -5.15
C SER A 187 25.83 24.36 -6.52
N THR A 188 25.85 25.61 -6.96
CA THR A 188 25.23 26.16 -8.17
C THR A 188 25.55 25.35 -9.42
N VAL A 189 24.63 24.48 -9.84
CA VAL A 189 24.45 24.16 -11.26
C VAL A 189 23.91 25.44 -11.90
N SER A 190 24.81 26.25 -12.45
CA SER A 190 24.41 27.19 -13.48
C SER A 190 23.72 26.39 -14.57
N VAL A 191 22.48 26.75 -14.88
CA VAL A 191 21.77 26.29 -16.06
C VAL A 191 22.63 26.65 -17.28
N GLY A 192 23.33 25.66 -17.82
CA GLY A 192 24.00 25.71 -19.11
C GLY A 192 23.32 24.71 -20.02
N ASN A 193 22.31 25.17 -20.75
CA ASN A 193 21.56 24.39 -21.75
C ASN A 193 22.50 23.83 -22.84
N SER A 194 22.56 22.52 -22.97
CA SER A 194 22.77 21.85 -24.26
C SER A 194 21.41 21.50 -24.86
N SER A 195 20.73 22.53 -25.35
CA SER A 195 19.83 22.39 -26.51
C SER A 195 20.37 23.30 -27.61
N ILE A 196 20.57 22.72 -28.79
CA ILE A 196 21.09 23.39 -29.98
C ILE A 196 20.18 24.56 -30.35
N GLY A 197 20.71 25.79 -30.40
CA GLY A 197 20.08 26.89 -31.16
C GLY A 197 20.36 28.35 -30.75
N VAL A 198 21.50 28.89 -31.20
CA VAL A 198 21.72 30.29 -31.70
C VAL A 198 21.68 31.52 -30.73
N ILE A 199 22.89 32.00 -30.39
CA ILE A 199 23.43 33.39 -30.29
C ILE A 199 22.51 34.55 -29.86
N SER A 200 22.82 35.20 -28.72
CA SER A 200 23.25 36.62 -28.66
C SER A 200 23.75 37.02 -27.25
N ILE A 201 24.75 37.90 -27.25
CA ILE A 201 25.59 38.42 -26.17
C ILE A 201 24.90 39.57 -25.41
N CYS A 202 25.13 39.69 -24.09
CA CYS A 202 25.53 40.95 -23.39
C CYS A 202 25.76 40.71 -21.88
N ASP A 203 26.93 41.18 -21.42
CA ASP A 203 27.45 41.21 -20.04
C ASP A 203 26.74 42.25 -19.13
N GLU A 204 26.76 42.03 -17.81
CA GLU A 204 27.10 43.05 -16.78
C GLU A 204 27.14 42.46 -15.34
N GLU A 205 28.28 42.63 -14.65
CA GLU A 205 28.47 42.61 -13.17
C GLU A 205 27.87 43.90 -12.53
N PRO A 206 27.66 44.11 -11.18
CA PRO A 206 28.58 43.72 -10.07
C PRO A 206 28.08 43.61 -8.57
N LYS A 207 29.01 43.16 -7.69
CA LYS A 207 29.41 43.63 -6.31
C LYS A 207 28.65 43.35 -4.98
N ASP A 208 29.37 42.61 -4.11
CA ASP A 208 29.80 42.81 -2.69
C ASP A 208 28.90 43.27 -1.52
N GLY A 209 29.05 42.56 -0.37
CA GLY A 209 29.22 43.18 0.97
C GLY A 209 28.57 42.49 2.20
N GLY A 210 29.38 42.13 3.22
CA GLY A 210 28.97 42.22 4.66
C GLY A 210 29.20 41.01 5.59
N GLU A 211 30.03 41.19 6.63
CA GLU A 211 30.54 40.21 7.64
C GLU A 211 29.62 39.95 8.87
N GLY A 212 29.83 38.83 9.60
CA GLY A 212 29.36 38.61 10.99
C GLY A 212 29.58 37.21 11.61
N LYS A 213 30.39 37.13 12.68
CA LYS A 213 31.04 35.97 13.39
C LYS A 213 30.15 35.02 14.27
N PRO A 214 30.71 33.93 14.89
CA PRO A 214 30.10 32.58 14.96
C PRO A 214 29.65 32.07 16.36
N GLY A 215 28.94 30.93 16.37
CA GLY A 215 28.59 30.13 17.55
C GLY A 215 28.80 28.63 17.33
N VAL A 216 29.40 27.98 18.33
CA VAL A 216 29.98 26.62 18.39
C VAL A 216 28.94 25.48 18.36
N GLY A 217 29.25 24.35 17.70
CA GLY A 217 28.51 23.08 17.90
C GLY A 217 28.92 21.90 16.99
N ALA A 218 29.77 21.02 17.53
CA ALA A 218 30.08 19.61 17.20
C ALA A 218 29.36 18.86 16.05
N MET A 219 30.12 18.09 15.26
CA MET A 219 30.08 16.60 15.18
C MET A 219 30.89 16.08 13.99
N ARG A 220 31.78 15.11 14.23
CA ARG A 220 32.50 14.35 13.20
C ARG A 220 31.67 13.16 12.74
N GLY A 221 31.37 13.06 11.46
CA GLY A 221 30.89 11.85 10.79
C GLY A 221 31.78 11.55 9.57
N CYS A 222 32.48 10.42 9.59
CA CYS A 222 33.24 9.89 8.44
C CYS A 222 32.38 8.91 7.65
N VAL A 223 32.40 9.04 6.32
CA VAL A 223 31.87 8.06 5.37
C VAL A 223 32.96 7.00 5.14
N TRP A 224 32.62 5.72 5.33
CA TRP A 224 33.50 4.59 5.05
C TRP A 224 33.10 3.92 3.73
N SER A 225 34.04 3.79 2.80
CA SER A 225 33.93 2.99 1.57
C SER A 225 34.72 1.68 1.77
N PHE A 226 34.07 0.52 1.59
CA PHE A 226 34.71 -0.80 1.66
C PHE A 226 35.40 -1.14 0.33
N ARG A 227 36.71 -1.44 0.34
CA ARG A 227 37.39 -2.20 -0.72
C ARG A 227 37.22 -3.70 -0.46
N ALA A 228 36.67 -4.43 -1.41
CA ALA A 228 36.67 -5.89 -1.44
C ALA A 228 38.02 -6.38 -2.01
N LEU A 229 38.77 -7.16 -1.24
CA LEU A 229 39.96 -7.87 -1.71
C LEU A 229 39.51 -9.10 -2.51
N SER A 230 39.93 -9.18 -3.78
CA SER A 230 39.77 -10.39 -4.61
C SER A 230 40.94 -11.35 -4.40
N PRO A 231 40.71 -12.67 -4.28
CA PRO A 231 41.76 -13.68 -4.21
C PRO A 231 42.01 -14.27 -5.60
N ASP A 232 43.28 -14.31 -6.06
CA ASP A 232 43.82 -15.46 -6.81
C ASP A 232 45.32 -15.30 -7.16
N LEU A 233 46.14 -16.20 -6.60
CA LEU A 233 47.46 -16.60 -7.12
C LEU A 233 47.82 -18.01 -6.56
N LEU A 234 47.61 -19.02 -7.41
CA LEU A 234 47.99 -20.45 -7.33
C LEU A 234 49.51 -20.65 -7.63
N PRO A 235 50.17 -21.85 -7.57
CA PRO A 235 49.80 -23.20 -7.07
C PRO A 235 50.95 -24.05 -6.40
N ARG A 236 50.61 -25.32 -6.10
CA ARG A 236 51.42 -26.59 -6.03
C ARG A 236 52.14 -26.96 -4.71
N LEU A 237 51.71 -28.09 -4.14
CA LEU A 237 52.56 -29.30 -4.03
C LEU A 237 51.69 -30.57 -3.93
N LEU A 238 52.02 -31.53 -4.79
CA LEU A 238 51.49 -32.88 -4.88
C LEU A 238 52.09 -33.76 -3.77
N SER A 239 51.34 -34.72 -3.25
CA SER A 239 51.65 -36.16 -3.46
C SER A 239 50.80 -37.10 -2.61
N HIS A 240 50.31 -38.15 -3.30
CA HIS A 240 50.11 -39.53 -2.85
C HIS A 240 48.93 -39.81 -1.89
N SER A 241 48.11 -40.85 -2.06
CA SER A 241 48.00 -41.88 -3.10
C SER A 241 46.72 -42.69 -2.82
N ARG A 242 46.14 -43.18 -3.92
CA ARG A 242 44.98 -44.09 -4.03
C ARG A 242 45.12 -45.35 -3.16
N CYS A 243 44.01 -45.94 -2.72
CA CYS A 243 43.34 -47.08 -3.42
C CYS A 243 42.57 -48.00 -2.44
N CYS A 244 41.26 -48.15 -2.72
CA CYS A 244 40.49 -49.40 -2.82
C CYS A 244 40.32 -50.42 -1.67
N ARG A 245 39.05 -50.87 -1.58
CA ARG A 245 38.50 -52.24 -1.38
C ARG A 245 37.99 -52.67 0.01
N THR A 246 36.66 -52.70 0.09
CA THR A 246 35.75 -53.82 0.42
C THR A 246 36.03 -54.83 1.55
N ARG A 247 34.94 -55.03 2.32
CA ARG A 247 34.36 -56.26 2.91
C ARG A 247 35.00 -56.88 4.16
N ALA A 248 34.21 -56.78 5.23
CA ALA A 248 33.71 -57.83 6.13
C ALA A 248 34.71 -58.79 6.82
N ILE A 249 34.57 -58.96 8.14
CA ILE A 249 34.17 -60.22 8.81
C ILE A 249 34.12 -60.01 10.34
N CYS A 250 33.10 -60.60 10.95
CA CYS A 250 32.78 -60.69 12.37
C CYS A 250 33.86 -61.41 13.20
N HIS A 251 33.90 -61.16 14.52
CA HIS A 251 33.88 -62.18 15.58
C HIS A 251 33.55 -61.53 16.94
N GLY A 252 32.64 -62.17 17.70
CA GLY A 252 32.09 -61.69 18.97
C GLY A 252 33.11 -61.58 20.12
N MET A 253 32.78 -61.00 21.27
CA MET A 253 31.97 -61.69 22.29
C MET A 253 31.53 -60.73 23.43
N PHE A 254 30.31 -60.97 23.94
CA PHE A 254 29.73 -60.63 25.26
C PHE A 254 29.17 -59.22 25.59
N SER A 255 27.83 -59.18 25.53
CA SER A 255 26.91 -58.84 26.64
C SER A 255 26.85 -57.41 27.17
N SER A 256 25.89 -56.63 26.67
CA SER A 256 24.97 -55.89 27.55
C SER A 256 23.59 -55.75 26.89
N VAL A 257 22.57 -56.13 27.65
CA VAL A 257 21.16 -56.09 27.25
C VAL A 257 20.75 -54.63 27.00
N ARG A 258 20.34 -54.31 25.77
CA ARG A 258 19.52 -53.14 25.46
C ARG A 258 18.16 -53.62 25.02
N PHE A 259 17.14 -53.29 25.82
CA PHE A 259 15.74 -53.31 25.37
C PHE A 259 15.62 -52.35 24.19
N PHE A 260 15.55 -52.87 22.96
CA PHE A 260 14.94 -52.14 21.87
C PHE A 260 13.43 -52.31 22.02
N SER A 261 12.79 -51.37 22.71
CA SER A 261 11.39 -51.07 22.46
C SER A 261 11.34 -50.46 21.06
N THR A 262 11.02 -51.26 20.05
CA THR A 262 10.49 -50.73 18.80
C THR A 262 9.19 -50.02 19.16
N ALA A 263 9.22 -48.68 19.21
CA ALA A 263 8.00 -47.91 19.16
C ALA A 263 7.22 -48.39 17.92
N PRO A 264 5.93 -48.75 18.05
CA PRO A 264 5.14 -49.10 16.90
C PRO A 264 5.15 -47.92 15.93
N GLU A 265 5.47 -48.17 14.66
CA GLU A 265 5.15 -47.22 13.59
C GLU A 265 3.66 -46.89 13.73
N ALA A 266 3.36 -45.64 14.10
CA ALA A 266 1.98 -45.19 14.21
C ALA A 266 1.34 -45.38 12.83
N GLN A 267 0.36 -46.28 12.74
CA GLN A 267 -0.49 -46.39 11.55
C GLN A 267 -1.05 -45.00 11.24
N VAL A 268 -0.62 -44.42 10.12
CA VAL A 268 -1.07 -43.10 9.71
C VAL A 268 -2.56 -43.23 9.37
N ALA A 269 -3.42 -42.60 10.17
CA ALA A 269 -4.87 -42.66 9.97
C ALA A 269 -5.21 -42.22 8.53
N PRO A 270 -6.03 -43.00 7.79
CA PRO A 270 -6.39 -42.66 6.42
C PRO A 270 -7.11 -41.31 6.38
N LEU A 271 -6.88 -40.54 5.31
CA LEU A 271 -7.64 -39.31 5.11
C LEU A 271 -9.11 -39.66 4.83
N PRO A 272 -10.07 -38.86 5.32
CA PRO A 272 -11.46 -39.03 4.93
C PRO A 272 -11.63 -38.76 3.43
N SER A 273 -12.52 -39.49 2.76
CA SER A 273 -12.79 -39.28 1.34
C SER A 273 -13.59 -38.01 1.06
N GLN A 274 -14.33 -37.50 2.05
CA GLN A 274 -15.18 -36.33 1.95
C GLN A 274 -15.12 -35.52 3.25
N ALA A 275 -15.18 -34.19 3.12
CA ALA A 275 -15.37 -33.25 4.22
C ALA A 275 -16.24 -32.09 3.72
N ARG A 276 -16.91 -31.37 4.62
CA ARG A 276 -17.57 -30.12 4.22
C ARG A 276 -16.55 -29.02 3.98
N VAL A 277 -15.58 -28.89 4.88
CA VAL A 277 -14.53 -27.86 4.83
C VAL A 277 -13.16 -28.50 4.95
N VAL A 278 -12.25 -28.11 4.06
CA VAL A 278 -10.81 -28.39 4.19
C VAL A 278 -10.07 -27.10 4.48
N ILE A 279 -9.34 -27.06 5.59
CA ILE A 279 -8.49 -25.93 6.01
C ILE A 279 -7.03 -26.32 5.75
N CYS A 280 -6.29 -25.51 4.99
CA CYS A 280 -4.86 -25.72 4.76
C CYS A 280 -4.04 -24.78 5.66
N GLY A 281 -3.21 -25.35 6.52
CA GLY A 281 -2.33 -24.66 7.46
C GLY A 281 -2.73 -24.86 8.92
N GLY A 282 -1.86 -25.51 9.70
CA GLY A 282 -2.01 -25.80 11.12
C GLY A 282 -1.33 -24.78 12.05
N GLY A 283 -1.09 -23.56 11.56
CA GLY A 283 -0.74 -22.41 12.39
C GLY A 283 -1.96 -21.85 13.14
N ILE A 284 -1.72 -20.83 13.98
CA ILE A 284 -2.76 -20.26 14.86
C ILE A 284 -4.01 -19.77 14.13
N VAL A 285 -3.85 -19.34 12.88
CA VAL A 285 -4.97 -18.88 12.05
C VAL A 285 -5.87 -20.04 11.65
N GLY A 286 -5.30 -21.14 11.14
CA GLY A 286 -6.07 -22.30 10.71
C GLY A 286 -6.73 -23.04 11.87
N THR A 287 -6.03 -23.19 13.00
CA THR A 287 -6.62 -23.79 14.21
C THR A 287 -7.73 -22.91 14.79
N SER A 288 -7.62 -21.58 14.68
CA SER A 288 -8.69 -20.65 15.09
C SER A 288 -9.92 -20.75 14.18
N VAL A 289 -9.75 -20.85 12.85
CA VAL A 289 -10.88 -21.07 11.92
C VAL A 289 -11.57 -22.41 12.25
N ALA A 290 -10.80 -23.48 12.43
CA ALA A 290 -11.32 -24.79 12.80
C ALA A 290 -12.11 -24.75 14.12
N TYR A 291 -11.56 -24.11 15.15
CA TYR A 291 -12.22 -23.94 16.45
C TYR A 291 -13.57 -23.23 16.31
N HIS A 292 -13.61 -22.10 15.58
CA HIS A 292 -14.84 -21.32 15.46
C HIS A 292 -15.88 -22.00 14.55
N LEU A 293 -15.50 -22.66 13.46
CA LEU A 293 -16.42 -23.46 12.65
C LEU A 293 -17.07 -24.56 13.48
N ALA A 294 -16.28 -25.29 14.27
CA ALA A 294 -16.78 -26.34 15.14
C ALA A 294 -17.72 -25.81 16.22
N LYS A 295 -17.41 -24.64 16.80
CA LYS A 295 -18.28 -23.95 17.77
C LYS A 295 -19.61 -23.48 17.16
N LEU A 296 -19.63 -23.19 15.87
CA LEU A 296 -20.83 -22.87 15.10
C LEU A 296 -21.57 -24.12 14.59
N GLY A 297 -21.14 -25.31 14.99
CA GLY A 297 -21.79 -26.59 14.69
C GLY A 297 -21.35 -27.26 13.40
N TRP A 298 -20.32 -26.75 12.71
CA TRP A 298 -19.73 -27.42 11.54
C TRP A 298 -18.62 -28.37 12.00
N THR A 299 -18.92 -29.66 12.04
CA THR A 299 -18.00 -30.71 12.54
C THR A 299 -17.28 -31.47 11.43
N GLU A 300 -17.83 -31.50 10.21
CA GLU A 300 -17.25 -32.14 9.02
C GLU A 300 -16.08 -31.30 8.45
N VAL A 301 -15.11 -30.98 9.31
CA VAL A 301 -13.98 -30.10 9.04
C VAL A 301 -12.68 -30.88 9.15
N VAL A 302 -11.82 -30.73 8.14
CA VAL A 302 -10.50 -31.33 8.08
C VAL A 302 -9.45 -30.23 8.02
N LEU A 303 -8.51 -30.24 8.96
CA LEU A 303 -7.33 -29.37 8.93
C LEU A 303 -6.10 -30.17 8.46
N LEU A 304 -5.42 -29.67 7.44
CA LEU A 304 -4.21 -30.27 6.86
C LEU A 304 -3.01 -29.37 7.14
N GLU A 305 -1.95 -29.95 7.71
CA GLU A 305 -0.67 -29.29 7.99
C GLU A 305 0.46 -30.09 7.35
N GLN A 306 1.30 -29.44 6.54
CA GLN A 306 2.41 -30.08 5.84
C GLN A 306 3.53 -30.56 6.78
N GLY A 307 3.74 -29.89 7.91
CA GLY A 307 4.72 -30.22 8.93
C GLY A 307 4.04 -30.64 10.23
N ARG A 308 4.37 -29.93 11.32
CA ARG A 308 3.68 -30.03 12.62
C ARG A 308 2.84 -28.79 12.91
N LEU A 309 1.84 -28.94 13.78
CA LEU A 309 1.03 -27.81 14.24
C LEU A 309 1.91 -26.69 14.79
N GLY A 310 1.66 -25.47 14.28
CA GLY A 310 2.41 -24.28 14.67
C GLY A 310 3.84 -24.19 14.11
N ALA A 311 4.27 -25.12 13.23
CA ALA A 311 5.61 -25.14 12.66
C ALA A 311 5.90 -24.04 11.64
N GLY A 312 4.88 -23.27 11.26
CA GLY A 312 5.00 -22.01 10.51
C GLY A 312 5.56 -20.85 11.36
N THR A 313 5.18 -19.62 11.02
CA THR A 313 5.64 -18.41 11.73
C THR A 313 5.09 -18.32 13.16
N THR A 314 4.03 -19.07 13.46
CA THR A 314 3.37 -19.10 14.78
C THR A 314 4.35 -19.37 15.93
N ARG A 315 5.24 -20.37 15.81
CA ARG A 315 6.21 -20.68 16.89
C ARG A 315 7.29 -19.61 17.10
N LEU A 316 7.49 -18.73 16.12
CA LEU A 316 8.51 -17.67 16.14
C LEU A 316 7.91 -16.31 16.55
N CYS A 317 6.62 -16.27 16.88
CA CYS A 317 5.95 -15.05 17.32
C CYS A 317 6.49 -14.59 18.69
N ALA A 318 6.59 -13.28 18.88
CA ALA A 318 7.05 -12.70 20.14
C ALA A 318 6.14 -12.98 21.35
N GLY A 319 4.89 -13.42 21.13
CA GLY A 319 3.93 -13.70 22.22
C GLY A 319 3.08 -12.49 22.64
N ILE A 320 3.27 -11.32 22.04
CA ILE A 320 2.59 -10.07 22.40
C ILE A 320 1.17 -10.03 21.80
N VAL A 321 0.19 -9.78 22.65
CA VAL A 321 -1.22 -9.58 22.28
C VAL A 321 -1.58 -8.14 22.63
N SER A 322 -1.60 -7.28 21.61
CA SER A 322 -1.94 -5.87 21.77
C SER A 322 -3.22 -5.51 21.03
N VAL A 323 -4.14 -4.84 21.73
CA VAL A 323 -5.46 -4.45 21.20
C VAL A 323 -5.44 -3.13 20.43
N ALA A 324 -4.40 -2.31 20.64
CA ALA A 324 -4.30 -0.98 20.04
C ALA A 324 -3.88 -1.07 18.57
N LYS A 325 -4.83 -0.86 17.66
CA LYS A 325 -4.62 -0.98 16.21
C LYS A 325 -5.16 0.24 15.47
N PRO A 326 -4.57 0.61 14.32
CA PRO A 326 -4.98 1.82 13.60
C PRO A 326 -6.42 1.76 13.07
N ILE A 327 -6.94 0.56 12.82
CA ILE A 327 -8.26 0.32 12.20
C ILE A 327 -9.20 -0.34 13.22
N PHE A 328 -10.46 0.10 13.23
CA PHE A 328 -11.49 -0.33 14.18
C PHE A 328 -11.68 -1.86 14.24
N ILE A 329 -11.85 -2.51 13.08
CA ILE A 329 -12.04 -3.96 13.00
C ILE A 329 -10.83 -4.75 13.51
N GLU A 330 -9.61 -4.24 13.32
CA GLU A 330 -8.39 -4.88 13.83
C GLU A 330 -8.32 -4.82 15.36
N SER A 331 -8.70 -3.68 15.96
CA SER A 331 -8.82 -3.57 17.42
C SER A 331 -9.92 -4.47 17.98
N GLN A 332 -11.06 -4.61 17.28
CA GLN A 332 -12.11 -5.55 17.68
C GLN A 332 -11.62 -7.01 17.62
N MET A 333 -10.95 -7.40 16.53
CA MET A 333 -10.36 -8.73 16.41
C MET A 333 -9.34 -9.00 17.52
N ALA A 334 -8.46 -8.03 17.79
CA ALA A 334 -7.44 -8.16 18.81
C ALA A 334 -8.02 -8.26 20.23
N ASN A 335 -9.03 -7.44 20.54
CA ASN A 335 -9.73 -7.51 21.82
C ASN A 335 -10.44 -8.86 22.03
N TYR A 336 -11.07 -9.39 20.98
CA TYR A 336 -11.67 -10.73 21.03
C TYR A 336 -10.62 -11.82 21.24
N SER A 337 -9.51 -11.79 20.50
CA SER A 337 -8.41 -12.76 20.66
C SER A 337 -7.84 -12.74 22.08
N ASN A 338 -7.61 -11.54 22.63
CA ASN A 338 -7.11 -11.38 24.00
C ASN A 338 -8.06 -12.04 25.01
N SER A 339 -9.36 -11.74 24.89
CA SER A 339 -10.40 -12.33 25.75
C SER A 339 -10.55 -13.84 25.56
N LEU A 340 -10.36 -14.35 24.33
CA LEU A 340 -10.41 -15.77 24.03
C LEU A 340 -9.25 -16.50 24.72
N TYR A 341 -8.01 -16.00 24.56
CA TYR A 341 -6.82 -16.66 25.09
C TYR A 341 -6.80 -16.73 26.62
N GLU A 342 -7.41 -15.76 27.30
CA GLU A 342 -7.62 -15.78 28.74
C GLU A 342 -8.49 -16.96 29.20
N ARG A 343 -9.50 -17.34 28.41
CA ARG A 343 -10.45 -18.41 28.77
C ARG A 343 -10.07 -19.79 28.23
N LEU A 344 -9.17 -19.87 27.25
CA LEU A 344 -8.82 -21.13 26.58
C LEU A 344 -8.30 -22.20 27.55
N GLU A 345 -7.55 -21.84 28.59
CA GLU A 345 -7.08 -22.82 29.58
C GLU A 345 -8.25 -23.46 30.34
N GLN A 346 -9.28 -22.68 30.68
CA GLN A 346 -10.48 -23.18 31.38
C GLN A 346 -11.29 -24.12 30.48
N GLU A 347 -11.34 -23.85 29.18
CA GLU A 347 -12.05 -24.66 28.19
C GLU A 347 -11.30 -25.96 27.83
N THR A 348 -9.97 -25.89 27.73
CA THR A 348 -9.16 -26.96 27.14
C THR A 348 -8.34 -27.74 28.16
N GLY A 349 -8.02 -27.17 29.31
CA GLY A 349 -7.02 -27.69 30.24
C GLY A 349 -5.57 -27.51 29.77
N VAL A 350 -5.34 -26.87 28.62
CA VAL A 350 -4.02 -26.56 28.08
C VAL A 350 -3.59 -25.18 28.57
N LYS A 351 -2.45 -25.09 29.25
CA LYS A 351 -1.91 -23.81 29.75
C LYS A 351 -1.40 -22.96 28.59
N THR A 352 -1.96 -21.78 28.39
CA THR A 352 -1.56 -20.85 27.32
C THR A 352 -0.46 -19.87 27.73
N ALA A 353 0.00 -19.96 28.98
CA ALA A 353 0.89 -19.00 29.62
C ALA A 353 0.39 -17.54 29.51
N PHE A 354 -0.93 -17.35 29.58
CA PHE A 354 -1.55 -16.03 29.54
C PHE A 354 -1.14 -15.19 30.76
N ALA A 355 -0.46 -14.09 30.49
CA ALA A 355 -0.06 -13.10 31.48
C ALA A 355 -0.57 -11.73 31.07
N ARG A 356 -1.45 -11.14 31.89
CA ARG A 356 -1.94 -9.77 31.69
C ARG A 356 -0.87 -8.78 32.15
N THR A 357 0.09 -8.50 31.28
CA THR A 357 1.22 -7.60 31.54
C THR A 357 0.85 -6.14 31.34
N GLY A 358 -0.16 -5.87 30.53
CA GLY A 358 -0.37 -4.57 29.91
C GLY A 358 0.70 -4.23 28.89
N SER A 359 0.57 -3.07 28.23
CA SER A 359 1.56 -2.52 27.31
C SER A 359 1.67 -0.99 27.39
N LEU A 360 2.83 -0.48 26.98
CA LEU A 360 3.20 0.93 26.95
C LEU A 360 3.65 1.32 25.54
N CYS A 361 2.81 2.03 24.80
CA CYS A 361 3.19 2.64 23.53
C CYS A 361 3.82 4.01 23.79
N LEU A 362 5.11 4.16 23.53
CA LEU A 362 5.88 5.36 23.85
C LEU A 362 5.77 6.42 22.73
N ALA A 363 5.90 7.69 23.12
CA ALA A 363 6.05 8.81 22.19
C ALA A 363 7.30 9.62 22.52
N GLN A 364 8.27 9.65 21.60
CA GLN A 364 9.49 10.44 21.72
C GLN A 364 9.30 11.89 21.23
N ASN A 365 8.21 12.15 20.49
CA ASN A 365 7.89 13.48 19.97
C ASN A 365 6.38 13.77 20.08
N GLN A 366 6.04 15.05 19.90
CA GLN A 366 4.67 15.55 20.06
C GLN A 366 3.71 14.93 19.02
N ASP A 367 4.16 14.73 17.78
CA ASP A 367 3.33 14.20 16.71
C ASP A 367 2.97 12.73 16.94
N ARG A 368 3.91 11.92 17.44
CA ARG A 368 3.63 10.56 17.91
C ARG A 368 2.64 10.59 19.07
N PHE A 369 2.80 11.51 20.02
CA PHE A 369 1.90 11.63 21.16
C PHE A 369 0.48 11.99 20.71
N LEU A 370 0.32 12.87 19.72
CA LEU A 370 -0.96 13.17 19.09
C LEU A 370 -1.57 11.95 18.40
N SER A 371 -0.77 11.17 17.68
CA SER A 371 -1.22 9.91 17.07
C SER A 371 -1.74 8.92 18.13
N LEU A 372 -1.04 8.81 19.27
CA LEU A 372 -1.47 7.95 20.38
C LEU A 372 -2.76 8.44 21.06
N LYS A 373 -2.95 9.76 21.22
CA LYS A 373 -4.21 10.33 21.72
C LYS A 373 -5.39 10.03 20.80
N ARG A 374 -5.20 10.12 19.48
CA ARG A 374 -6.23 9.73 18.51
C ARG A 374 -6.57 8.24 18.60
N LEU A 375 -5.56 7.39 18.79
CA LEU A 375 -5.75 5.96 19.02
C LEU A 375 -6.53 5.70 20.31
N ALA A 376 -6.18 6.36 21.42
CA ALA A 376 -6.90 6.26 22.68
C ALA A 376 -8.38 6.65 22.55
N SER A 377 -8.69 7.75 21.86
CA SER A 377 -10.08 8.17 21.60
C SER A 377 -10.86 7.07 20.86
N ARG A 378 -10.26 6.40 19.87
CA ARG A 378 -10.90 5.27 19.16
C ARG A 378 -11.06 4.02 20.03
N LEU A 379 -10.12 3.72 20.90
CA LEU A 379 -10.23 2.59 21.83
C LEU A 379 -11.33 2.82 22.85
N ASN A 380 -11.50 4.06 23.31
CA ASN A 380 -12.62 4.45 24.18
C ASN A 380 -13.97 4.22 23.51
N VAL A 381 -14.08 4.42 22.18
CA VAL A 381 -15.30 4.09 21.42
C VAL A 381 -15.64 2.60 21.49
N LEU A 382 -14.62 1.74 21.55
CA LEU A 382 -14.77 0.30 21.69
C LEU A 382 -15.00 -0.16 23.14
N GLY A 383 -14.98 0.76 24.11
CA GLY A 383 -15.00 0.42 25.53
C GLY A 383 -13.74 -0.30 26.00
N ILE A 384 -12.61 -0.13 25.30
CA ILE A 384 -11.32 -0.72 25.68
C ILE A 384 -10.60 0.24 26.62
N ASP A 385 -10.25 -0.23 27.83
CA ASP A 385 -9.56 0.56 28.83
C ASP A 385 -8.14 0.95 28.35
N CYS A 386 -7.87 2.25 28.32
CA CYS A 386 -6.58 2.80 27.94
C CYS A 386 -6.36 4.18 28.57
N ASN A 387 -5.11 4.51 28.87
CA ASN A 387 -4.76 5.73 29.58
C ASN A 387 -3.59 6.46 28.91
N ILE A 388 -3.76 7.76 28.67
CA ILE A 388 -2.64 8.62 28.27
C ILE A 388 -1.88 9.03 29.53
N ILE A 389 -0.61 8.65 29.62
CA ILE A 389 0.21 8.83 30.83
C ILE A 389 1.45 9.67 30.56
N LYS A 390 1.98 10.28 31.63
CA LYS A 390 3.19 11.10 31.60
C LYS A 390 4.45 10.23 31.72
N PRO A 391 5.63 10.71 31.30
CA PRO A 391 6.89 9.95 31.39
C PRO A 391 7.22 9.44 32.81
N LYS A 392 6.91 10.21 33.87
CA LYS A 392 7.12 9.78 35.27
C LYS A 392 6.25 8.58 35.70
N GLU A 393 5.12 8.36 35.03
CA GLU A 393 4.26 7.20 35.29
C GLU A 393 4.79 5.97 34.55
N VAL A 394 5.40 6.15 33.37
CA VAL A 394 6.10 5.10 32.63
C VAL A 394 7.20 4.48 33.49
N SER A 395 8.05 5.28 34.14
CA SER A 395 9.13 4.76 34.99
C SER A 395 8.64 4.01 36.24
N LYS A 396 7.42 4.31 36.72
CA LYS A 396 6.80 3.56 37.83
C LYS A 396 6.31 2.19 37.38
N LEU A 397 5.82 2.09 36.14
CA LEU A 397 5.30 0.85 35.56
C LEU A 397 6.43 -0.03 35.00
N HIS A 398 7.47 0.58 34.44
CA HIS A 398 8.61 -0.12 33.86
C HIS A 398 9.95 0.55 34.24
N PRO A 399 10.65 0.04 35.26
CA PRO A 399 11.81 0.73 35.85
C PRO A 399 13.03 0.82 34.92
N LEU A 400 13.18 -0.09 33.96
CA LEU A 400 14.31 -0.08 33.02
C LEU A 400 14.16 0.92 31.87
N VAL A 401 12.98 1.52 31.68
CA VAL A 401 12.75 2.45 30.57
C VAL A 401 13.39 3.80 30.91
N ASN A 402 14.33 4.22 30.09
CA ASN A 402 14.79 5.60 30.04
C ASN A 402 13.64 6.49 29.56
N ILE A 403 13.30 7.53 30.32
CA ILE A 403 12.13 8.40 30.06
C ILE A 403 12.51 9.83 29.67
N HIS A 404 13.81 10.16 29.62
CA HIS A 404 14.27 11.56 29.52
C HIS A 404 13.89 12.25 28.21
N ASP A 405 13.75 11.47 27.13
CA ASP A 405 13.38 11.92 25.79
C ASP A 405 11.88 11.72 25.48
N LEU A 406 11.08 11.22 26.44
CA LEU A 406 9.67 10.92 26.21
C LEU A 406 8.79 12.14 26.45
N VAL A 407 7.84 12.35 25.56
CA VAL A 407 6.74 13.31 25.72
C VAL A 407 5.60 12.71 26.54
N GLY A 408 5.33 11.41 26.35
CA GLY A 408 4.29 10.66 27.04
C GLY A 408 4.13 9.25 26.48
N ALA A 409 3.09 8.54 26.93
CA ALA A 409 2.78 7.21 26.44
C ALA A 409 1.27 6.90 26.49
N LEU A 410 0.86 5.89 25.74
CA LEU A 410 -0.44 5.23 25.87
C LEU A 410 -0.24 3.91 26.64
N HIS A 411 -0.92 3.77 27.76
CA HIS A 411 -0.92 2.57 28.60
C HIS A 411 -2.19 1.77 28.40
N LEU A 412 -2.02 0.47 28.12
CA LEU A 412 -3.10 -0.49 27.85
C LEU A 412 -3.00 -1.62 28.89
N PRO A 413 -3.66 -1.50 30.05
CA PRO A 413 -3.52 -2.48 31.13
C PRO A 413 -4.08 -3.86 30.80
N GLY A 414 -5.00 -3.93 29.82
CA GLY A 414 -5.61 -5.18 29.37
C GLY A 414 -4.76 -6.01 28.41
N ASP A 415 -3.69 -5.45 27.83
CA ASP A 415 -2.81 -6.18 26.91
C ASP A 415 -2.10 -7.35 27.62
N ALA A 416 -1.71 -8.36 26.86
CA ALA A 416 -1.20 -9.61 27.42
C ALA A 416 -0.01 -10.16 26.64
N VAL A 417 0.72 -11.05 27.31
CA VAL A 417 1.70 -11.95 26.71
C VAL A 417 1.20 -13.38 26.87
N VAL A 418 1.31 -14.18 25.81
CA VAL A 418 0.94 -15.60 25.79
C VAL A 418 2.07 -16.42 25.17
N SER A 419 2.02 -17.74 25.33
CA SER A 419 2.84 -18.67 24.57
C SER A 419 2.16 -18.99 23.23
N PRO A 420 2.70 -18.54 22.08
CA PRO A 420 2.10 -18.81 20.77
C PRO A 420 1.86 -20.29 20.45
N PRO A 421 2.82 -21.22 20.66
CA PRO A 421 2.60 -22.63 20.36
C PRO A 421 1.52 -23.25 21.26
N ASP A 422 1.44 -22.83 22.53
CA ASP A 422 0.46 -23.39 23.47
C ASP A 422 -0.96 -22.88 23.17
N VAL A 423 -1.12 -21.61 22.78
CA VAL A 423 -2.41 -21.09 22.29
C VAL A 423 -2.86 -21.83 21.03
N ASN A 424 -1.95 -22.05 20.07
CA ASN A 424 -2.26 -22.83 18.87
C ASN A 424 -2.69 -24.26 19.22
N HIS A 425 -2.00 -24.90 20.14
CA HIS A 425 -2.33 -26.25 20.60
C HIS A 425 -3.68 -26.28 21.34
N ALA A 426 -3.96 -25.31 22.21
CA ALA A 426 -5.25 -25.18 22.89
C ALA A 426 -6.41 -25.06 21.89
N LEU A 427 -6.27 -24.22 20.87
CA LEU A 427 -7.28 -24.09 19.80
C LEU A 427 -7.46 -25.40 19.03
N ALA A 428 -6.38 -26.10 18.69
CA ALA A 428 -6.44 -27.40 18.02
C ALA A 428 -7.16 -28.47 18.87
N VAL A 429 -6.85 -28.52 20.18
CA VAL A 429 -7.52 -29.43 21.14
C VAL A 429 -9.00 -29.10 21.25
N ALA A 430 -9.35 -27.81 21.35
CA ALA A 430 -10.74 -27.36 21.40
C ALA A 430 -11.50 -27.77 20.12
N ALA A 431 -10.91 -27.52 18.94
CA ALA A 431 -11.49 -27.91 17.66
C ALA A 431 -11.70 -29.44 17.56
N ALA A 432 -10.68 -30.22 17.93
CA ALA A 432 -10.73 -31.69 17.89
C ALA A 432 -11.80 -32.27 18.84
N ARG A 433 -11.99 -31.68 20.02
CA ARG A 433 -13.07 -32.06 20.95
C ARG A 433 -14.47 -31.88 20.36
N HIS A 434 -14.61 -30.96 19.40
CA HIS A 434 -15.84 -30.73 18.67
C HIS A 434 -15.91 -31.49 17.33
N GLY A 435 -15.03 -32.46 17.09
CA GLY A 435 -15.10 -33.38 15.95
C GLY A 435 -14.23 -33.01 14.75
N VAL A 436 -13.47 -31.92 14.80
CA VAL A 436 -12.54 -31.56 13.72
C VAL A 436 -11.43 -32.60 13.60
N GLN A 437 -11.17 -33.07 12.38
CA GLN A 437 -10.05 -33.96 12.09
C GLN A 437 -8.81 -33.15 11.72
N ILE A 438 -7.70 -33.40 12.41
CA ILE A 438 -6.44 -32.68 12.19
C ILE A 438 -5.38 -33.68 11.72
N HIS A 439 -4.81 -33.45 10.54
CA HIS A 439 -3.77 -34.28 9.96
C HIS A 439 -2.50 -33.45 9.72
N GLU A 440 -1.49 -33.70 10.57
CA GLU A 440 -0.12 -33.24 10.35
C GLU A 440 0.57 -34.07 9.25
N ARG A 441 1.72 -33.58 8.76
CA ARG A 441 2.51 -34.21 7.69
C ARG A 441 1.67 -34.59 6.46
N THR A 442 0.81 -33.68 6.04
CA THR A 442 -0.06 -33.84 4.89
C THR A 442 -0.06 -32.55 4.07
N SER A 443 0.70 -32.57 2.98
CA SER A 443 0.84 -31.42 2.08
C SER A 443 -0.33 -31.30 1.10
N VAL A 444 -0.86 -30.09 0.94
CA VAL A 444 -1.85 -29.77 -0.10
C VAL A 444 -1.13 -29.38 -1.38
N ASN A 445 -1.45 -30.07 -2.48
CA ASN A 445 -0.85 -29.82 -3.78
C ASN A 445 -1.64 -28.76 -4.56
N GLN A 446 -2.95 -28.95 -4.67
CA GLN A 446 -3.85 -28.06 -5.40
C GLN A 446 -5.31 -28.19 -4.93
N VAL A 447 -6.12 -27.19 -5.27
CA VAL A 447 -7.57 -27.22 -5.12
C VAL A 447 -8.19 -27.48 -6.49
N LEU A 448 -9.05 -28.48 -6.57
CA LEU A 448 -9.81 -28.84 -7.77
C LEU A 448 -11.10 -28.04 -7.81
N VAL A 449 -11.41 -27.49 -8.99
CA VAL A 449 -12.56 -26.59 -9.21
C VAL A 449 -13.45 -27.15 -10.31
N GLU A 450 -14.75 -27.23 -10.05
CA GLU A 450 -15.75 -27.63 -11.04
C GLU A 450 -16.81 -26.54 -11.19
N LYS A 451 -17.02 -26.07 -12.42
CA LYS A 451 -18.00 -25.01 -12.75
C LYS A 451 -17.84 -23.73 -11.90
N GLY A 452 -16.60 -23.41 -11.51
CA GLY A 452 -16.28 -22.23 -10.69
C GLY A 452 -16.47 -22.43 -9.18
N HIS A 453 -16.78 -23.64 -8.72
CA HIS A 453 -16.89 -24.00 -7.31
C HIS A 453 -15.75 -24.93 -6.88
N VAL A 454 -15.29 -24.80 -5.63
CA VAL A 454 -14.44 -25.82 -5.00
C VAL A 454 -15.16 -27.17 -5.09
N LYS A 455 -14.40 -28.19 -5.50
CA LYS A 455 -14.88 -29.58 -5.59
C LYS A 455 -14.13 -30.50 -4.62
N ALA A 456 -12.81 -30.38 -4.59
CA ALA A 456 -11.95 -31.27 -3.83
C ALA A 456 -10.57 -30.64 -3.59
N VAL A 457 -9.83 -31.20 -2.65
CA VAL A 457 -8.44 -30.86 -2.38
C VAL A 457 -7.56 -32.07 -2.66
N GLU A 458 -6.55 -31.89 -3.50
CA GLU A 458 -5.55 -32.93 -3.78
C GLU A 458 -4.36 -32.80 -2.84
N THR A 459 -4.00 -33.91 -2.20
CA THR A 459 -2.87 -34.01 -1.28
C THR A 459 -1.89 -35.09 -1.76
N GLU A 460 -0.71 -35.16 -1.16
CA GLU A 460 0.25 -36.26 -1.40
C GLU A 460 -0.27 -37.64 -0.94
N ARG A 461 -1.36 -37.68 -0.16
CA ARG A 461 -1.95 -38.89 0.43
C ARG A 461 -3.31 -39.26 -0.16
N GLY A 462 -3.74 -38.58 -1.23
CA GLY A 462 -5.05 -38.75 -1.87
C GLY A 462 -5.88 -37.47 -1.88
N SER A 463 -7.07 -37.55 -2.48
CA SER A 463 -8.01 -36.43 -2.60
C SER A 463 -9.09 -36.46 -1.52
N ILE A 464 -9.55 -35.29 -1.10
CA ILE A 464 -10.70 -35.12 -0.21
C ILE A 464 -11.74 -34.26 -0.94
N ASP A 465 -12.93 -34.81 -1.19
CA ASP A 465 -14.05 -34.04 -1.76
C ASP A 465 -14.57 -33.02 -0.73
N CYS A 466 -14.77 -31.77 -1.14
CA CYS A 466 -15.29 -30.73 -0.26
C CYS A 466 -16.02 -29.58 -0.95
N GLU A 467 -16.89 -28.92 -0.18
CA GLU A 467 -17.64 -27.73 -0.62
C GLU A 467 -16.86 -26.43 -0.41
N TYR A 468 -16.05 -26.40 0.66
CA TYR A 468 -15.29 -25.22 1.06
C TYR A 468 -13.82 -25.55 1.27
N PHE A 469 -12.97 -24.63 0.83
CA PHE A 469 -11.54 -24.64 1.09
C PHE A 469 -11.13 -23.34 1.78
N VAL A 470 -10.29 -23.42 2.81
CA VAL A 470 -9.74 -22.24 3.50
C VAL A 470 -8.22 -22.26 3.43
N ASN A 471 -7.64 -21.28 2.72
CA ASN A 471 -6.21 -21.08 2.66
C ASN A 471 -5.73 -20.26 3.87
N CYS A 472 -5.19 -20.96 4.86
CA CYS A 472 -4.53 -20.43 6.05
C CYS A 472 -3.02 -20.74 6.04
N ALA A 473 -2.42 -20.94 4.87
CA ALA A 473 -1.06 -21.47 4.69
C ALA A 473 0.06 -20.44 4.98
N GLY A 474 -0.20 -19.40 5.78
CA GLY A 474 0.79 -18.39 6.18
C GLY A 474 1.55 -17.80 4.99
N GLN A 475 2.88 -17.85 5.03
CA GLN A 475 3.74 -17.37 3.94
C GLN A 475 3.54 -18.13 2.61
N TRP A 476 3.09 -19.39 2.64
CA TRP A 476 2.89 -20.23 1.47
C TRP A 476 1.52 -20.02 0.80
N ALA A 477 0.67 -19.16 1.37
CA ALA A 477 -0.67 -18.94 0.84
C ALA A 477 -0.64 -18.37 -0.59
N TYR A 478 0.37 -17.55 -0.93
CA TYR A 478 0.60 -17.07 -2.28
C TYR A 478 0.86 -18.24 -3.25
N GLU A 479 1.87 -19.07 -2.96
CA GLU A 479 2.24 -20.23 -3.78
C GLU A 479 1.07 -21.20 -3.93
N LEU A 480 0.28 -21.40 -2.87
CA LEU A 480 -0.92 -22.25 -2.87
C LEU A 480 -2.00 -21.74 -3.82
N GLY A 481 -2.28 -20.43 -3.79
CA GLY A 481 -3.18 -19.81 -4.76
C GLY A 481 -2.69 -19.95 -6.20
N GLN A 482 -1.37 -19.90 -6.44
CA GLN A 482 -0.79 -19.97 -7.78
C GLN A 482 -0.69 -21.37 -8.39
N SER A 483 -0.66 -22.44 -7.59
CA SER A 483 -0.56 -23.81 -8.11
C SER A 483 -1.88 -24.47 -8.45
N SER A 484 -2.98 -23.92 -7.97
CA SER A 484 -4.30 -24.50 -8.22
C SER A 484 -4.66 -24.37 -9.70
N GLU A 485 -5.43 -25.33 -10.23
CA GLU A 485 -5.85 -25.36 -11.64
C GLU A 485 -6.45 -24.01 -12.06
N VAL A 486 -7.36 -23.49 -11.22
CA VAL A 486 -7.80 -22.10 -11.28
C VAL A 486 -6.94 -21.27 -10.33
N LYS A 487 -6.10 -20.41 -10.89
CA LYS A 487 -5.21 -19.55 -10.12
C LYS A 487 -6.00 -18.57 -9.25
N VAL A 488 -5.65 -18.53 -7.98
CA VAL A 488 -6.19 -17.58 -7.00
C VAL A 488 -5.12 -16.54 -6.64
N SER A 489 -5.54 -15.28 -6.70
CA SER A 489 -4.72 -14.12 -6.34
C SER A 489 -4.71 -13.93 -4.81
N VAL A 490 -3.57 -14.14 -4.16
CA VAL A 490 -3.38 -13.96 -2.70
C VAL A 490 -2.18 -13.02 -2.47
N PRO A 491 -2.37 -11.69 -2.50
CA PRO A 491 -1.26 -10.74 -2.56
C PRO A 491 -0.54 -10.61 -1.21
N LEU A 492 0.50 -11.42 -1.00
CA LEU A 492 1.42 -11.30 0.13
C LEU A 492 2.85 -11.70 -0.26
N HIS A 493 3.82 -11.26 0.53
CA HIS A 493 5.23 -11.57 0.32
C HIS A 493 5.95 -11.80 1.65
N GLY A 494 6.91 -12.73 1.65
CA GLY A 494 7.80 -12.98 2.79
C GLY A 494 8.87 -11.91 2.94
N CYS A 495 9.23 -11.58 4.18
CA CYS A 495 10.32 -10.69 4.54
C CYS A 495 10.98 -11.20 5.84
N GLU A 496 12.27 -10.98 5.98
CA GLU A 496 13.01 -11.28 7.21
C GLU A 496 12.51 -10.39 8.36
N HIS A 497 12.51 -10.94 9.57
CA HIS A 497 12.12 -10.27 10.81
C HIS A 497 13.04 -10.72 11.94
N PHE A 498 13.49 -9.76 12.75
CA PHE A 498 14.54 -9.99 13.75
C PHE A 498 14.04 -9.74 15.17
N TYR A 499 14.48 -10.59 16.09
CA TYR A 499 14.40 -10.30 17.53
C TYR A 499 15.54 -10.95 18.32
N LEU A 500 15.97 -10.24 19.35
CA LEU A 500 17.00 -10.62 20.31
C LEU A 500 16.38 -11.29 21.53
N LEU A 501 17.03 -12.34 22.02
CA LEU A 501 16.77 -12.98 23.30
C LEU A 501 17.99 -12.81 24.19
N THR A 502 17.79 -12.42 25.44
CA THR A 502 18.89 -12.33 26.42
C THR A 502 18.83 -13.47 27.43
N LYS A 503 19.96 -13.71 28.11
CA LYS A 503 19.98 -14.51 29.33
C LYS A 503 19.25 -13.77 30.48
N PRO A 504 18.92 -14.46 31.59
CA PRO A 504 18.30 -13.82 32.75
C PRO A 504 19.10 -12.61 33.24
N LEU A 505 18.39 -11.52 33.57
CA LEU A 505 18.99 -10.32 34.15
C LEU A 505 19.40 -10.58 35.61
N GLN A 506 20.42 -9.86 36.10
CA GLN A 506 20.79 -9.89 37.52
C GLN A 506 19.61 -9.53 38.43
N GLU A 507 18.86 -8.50 38.04
CA GLU A 507 17.55 -8.17 38.60
C GLU A 507 16.47 -8.50 37.57
N SER A 508 15.79 -9.63 37.75
CA SER A 508 14.77 -10.09 36.82
C SER A 508 13.55 -9.17 36.80
N LEU A 509 13.06 -8.87 35.60
CA LEU A 509 11.77 -8.19 35.44
C LEU A 509 10.64 -9.08 35.96
N GLN A 510 9.69 -8.46 36.69
CA GLN A 510 8.48 -9.16 37.11
C GLN A 510 7.71 -9.65 35.88
N PRO A 511 7.10 -10.84 35.90
CA PRO A 511 6.30 -11.35 34.78
C PRO A 511 5.15 -10.43 34.37
N THR A 512 4.66 -9.60 35.29
CA THR A 512 3.60 -8.61 35.08
C THR A 512 4.09 -7.27 34.55
N THR A 513 5.40 -7.11 34.31
CA THR A 513 5.96 -5.86 33.78
C THR A 513 5.41 -5.62 32.36
N PRO A 514 4.88 -4.42 32.06
CA PRO A 514 4.27 -4.15 30.76
C PRO A 514 5.22 -4.31 29.58
N VAL A 515 4.66 -4.73 28.44
CA VAL A 515 5.36 -4.71 27.16
C VAL A 515 5.66 -3.27 26.75
N VAL A 516 6.86 -2.98 26.27
CA VAL A 516 7.23 -1.65 25.76
C VAL A 516 7.17 -1.67 24.24
N MET A 517 6.46 -0.71 23.65
CA MET A 517 6.37 -0.50 22.21
C MET A 517 6.93 0.89 21.91
N ASP A 518 8.19 0.97 21.47
CA ASP A 518 8.85 2.21 21.07
C ASP A 518 8.88 2.31 19.54
N MET A 519 7.78 2.80 18.97
CA MET A 519 7.63 2.90 17.51
C MET A 519 8.62 3.88 16.88
N ASP A 520 9.00 4.94 17.61
CA ASP A 520 9.98 5.93 17.12
C ASP A 520 11.39 5.34 17.13
N GLY A 521 11.73 4.53 18.15
CA GLY A 521 12.94 3.71 18.21
C GLY A 521 12.88 2.44 17.35
N ARG A 522 11.74 2.16 16.75
CA ARG A 522 11.43 0.99 15.90
C ARG A 522 11.54 -0.37 16.60
N ILE A 523 11.37 -0.43 17.92
CA ILE A 523 11.53 -1.65 18.73
C ILE A 523 10.30 -1.95 19.59
N TYR A 524 10.17 -3.21 19.97
CA TYR A 524 9.29 -3.68 21.04
C TYR A 524 10.08 -4.55 22.00
N VAL A 525 9.73 -4.50 23.29
CA VAL A 525 10.44 -5.22 24.36
C VAL A 525 9.46 -5.86 25.31
N ARG A 526 9.73 -7.08 25.77
CA ARG A 526 9.02 -7.70 26.89
C ARG A 526 9.96 -8.54 27.76
N SER A 527 9.53 -8.85 28.97
CA SER A 527 10.17 -9.86 29.81
C SER A 527 10.09 -11.24 29.14
N TRP A 528 11.18 -12.01 29.14
CA TRP A 528 11.24 -13.39 28.63
C TRP A 528 12.21 -14.23 29.45
N GLN A 529 11.70 -15.26 30.14
CA GLN A 529 12.49 -16.22 30.95
C GLN A 529 13.48 -15.55 31.94
N GLY A 530 13.06 -14.46 32.59
CA GLY A 530 13.91 -13.67 33.50
C GLY A 530 14.87 -12.70 32.79
N GLY A 531 14.99 -12.79 31.46
CA GLY A 531 15.67 -11.86 30.57
C GLY A 531 14.68 -10.96 29.82
N VAL A 532 15.08 -10.49 28.64
CA VAL A 532 14.23 -9.71 27.73
C VAL A 532 14.20 -10.34 26.33
N LEU A 533 13.06 -10.18 25.67
CA LEU A 533 12.90 -10.35 24.23
C LEU A 533 12.70 -8.97 23.62
N SER A 534 13.55 -8.60 22.65
CA SER A 534 13.43 -7.34 21.92
C SER A 534 13.51 -7.53 20.42
N GLY A 535 12.48 -7.16 19.68
CA GLY A 535 12.49 -7.16 18.21
C GLY A 535 12.05 -5.81 17.66
N GLY A 536 11.98 -5.68 16.35
CA GLY A 536 11.64 -4.40 15.74
C GLY A 536 11.37 -4.47 14.25
N PHE A 537 11.09 -3.31 13.65
CA PHE A 537 10.86 -3.18 12.22
C PHE A 537 11.88 -2.19 11.63
N GLU A 538 12.92 -2.73 10.99
CA GLU A 538 13.99 -1.92 10.39
C GLU A 538 13.50 -0.99 9.26
N LYS A 539 14.38 -0.07 8.85
CA LYS A 539 14.13 0.83 7.70
C LYS A 539 14.36 0.16 6.35
N ASN A 540 15.25 -0.83 6.30
CA ASN A 540 15.74 -1.45 5.07
C ASN A 540 15.40 -2.95 5.07
N PRO A 541 14.13 -3.34 5.03
CA PRO A 541 13.70 -4.73 5.17
C PRO A 541 14.31 -5.65 4.10
N LYS A 542 14.38 -6.95 4.36
CA LYS A 542 14.92 -7.95 3.44
C LYS A 542 13.83 -8.89 2.93
N PRO A 543 13.37 -8.73 1.67
CA PRO A 543 12.38 -9.62 1.08
C PRO A 543 12.95 -11.04 0.95
N ILE A 544 12.12 -12.04 1.22
CA ILE A 544 12.52 -13.44 1.15
C ILE A 544 12.21 -13.99 -0.22
N PHE A 545 13.26 -14.48 -0.87
CA PHE A 545 13.17 -15.16 -2.16
C PHE A 545 12.85 -16.63 -1.93
N THR A 546 11.57 -16.97 -1.79
CA THR A 546 11.16 -18.37 -1.75
C THR A 546 11.11 -18.93 -3.17
N GLU A 547 12.21 -19.55 -3.61
CA GLU A 547 12.18 -20.48 -4.73
C GLU A 547 11.67 -21.85 -4.25
N GLY A 548 10.35 -22.06 -4.37
CA GLY A 548 9.74 -23.39 -4.28
C GLY A 548 9.15 -23.79 -2.92
N ARG A 549 8.28 -24.80 -2.95
CA ARG A 549 7.54 -25.39 -1.81
C ARG A 549 8.36 -26.42 -1.03
N ASN A 550 9.67 -26.29 -0.99
CA ASN A 550 10.54 -27.40 -0.60
C ASN A 550 10.80 -27.46 0.93
N GLN A 551 10.03 -26.73 1.73
CA GLN A 551 10.18 -26.69 3.19
C GLN A 551 8.88 -27.11 3.87
N LEU A 552 8.91 -28.25 4.59
CA LEU A 552 7.80 -28.74 5.40
C LEU A 552 7.54 -27.85 6.64
N GLU A 553 8.61 -27.28 7.23
CA GLU A 553 8.54 -26.40 8.40
C GLU A 553 9.45 -25.19 8.16
N ILE A 554 9.12 -24.04 8.79
CA ILE A 554 9.99 -22.86 8.74
C ILE A 554 11.25 -23.13 9.54
N GLN A 555 12.42 -22.87 8.99
CA GLN A 555 13.69 -22.86 9.75
C GLN A 555 14.11 -21.42 10.05
N ASN A 556 14.88 -21.22 11.12
CA ASN A 556 15.50 -19.92 11.38
C ASN A 556 16.49 -19.63 10.24
N MET A 557 16.50 -18.37 9.80
CA MET A 557 17.46 -17.88 8.84
C MET A 557 18.75 -17.50 9.56
N GLN A 558 19.82 -17.24 8.79
CA GLN A 558 21.10 -16.85 9.36
C GLN A 558 20.97 -15.52 10.14
N GLU A 559 21.63 -15.46 11.30
CA GLU A 559 21.73 -14.23 12.08
C GLU A 559 22.45 -13.14 11.26
N ASP A 560 22.00 -11.89 11.39
CA ASP A 560 22.65 -10.72 10.79
C ASP A 560 22.73 -9.60 11.83
N TRP A 561 23.92 -9.46 12.41
CA TRP A 561 24.20 -8.53 13.50
C TRP A 561 24.31 -7.09 13.01
N ASP A 562 24.89 -6.87 11.83
CA ASP A 562 25.05 -5.54 11.25
C ASP A 562 23.68 -4.95 10.88
N HIS A 563 22.79 -5.80 10.38
CA HIS A 563 21.41 -5.43 10.09
C HIS A 563 20.58 -5.17 11.35
N PHE A 564 20.82 -5.91 12.43
CA PHE A 564 20.15 -5.73 13.71
C PHE A 564 20.68 -4.55 14.53
N GLU A 565 21.92 -4.09 14.27
CA GLU A 565 22.61 -3.03 15.02
C GLU A 565 21.75 -1.78 15.29
N PRO A 566 21.01 -1.20 14.32
CA PRO A 566 20.26 0.02 14.58
C PRO A 566 19.14 -0.17 15.62
N MET A 567 18.54 -1.36 15.65
CA MET A 567 17.53 -1.74 16.65
C MET A 567 18.18 -2.02 18.00
N LEU A 568 19.35 -2.66 18.03
CA LEU A 568 20.13 -2.85 19.25
C LEU A 568 20.54 -1.50 19.86
N SER A 569 21.04 -0.58 19.06
CA SER A 569 21.37 0.80 19.45
C SER A 569 20.15 1.55 19.98
N ALA A 570 18.96 1.34 19.39
CA ALA A 570 17.72 1.88 19.93
C ALA A 570 17.32 1.24 21.27
N LEU A 571 17.51 -0.07 21.42
CA LEU A 571 17.27 -0.80 22.66
C LEU A 571 18.17 -0.29 23.78
N MET A 572 19.47 -0.12 23.54
CA MET A 572 20.42 0.40 24.52
C MET A 572 20.09 1.83 24.94
N ARG A 573 19.60 2.68 24.02
CA ARG A 573 19.13 4.02 24.37
C ARG A 573 17.89 4.00 25.26
N ARG A 574 16.93 3.13 24.94
CA ARG A 574 15.65 3.01 25.64
C ARG A 574 15.78 2.28 26.99
N MET A 575 16.70 1.32 27.10
CA MET A 575 16.97 0.56 28.33
C MET A 575 18.48 0.41 28.56
N PRO A 576 19.18 1.49 29.01
CA PRO A 576 20.63 1.50 29.15
C PRO A 576 21.20 0.46 30.13
N SER A 577 20.41 0.02 31.10
CA SER A 577 20.81 -1.02 32.06
C SER A 577 21.04 -2.39 31.42
N LEU A 578 20.68 -2.58 30.14
CA LEU A 578 20.90 -3.82 29.40
C LEU A 578 22.30 -3.92 28.79
N ASP A 579 23.15 -2.90 28.89
CA ASP A 579 24.51 -2.86 28.31
C ASP A 579 25.41 -4.02 28.79
N SER A 580 25.26 -4.44 30.05
CA SER A 580 26.02 -5.56 30.63
C SER A 580 25.34 -6.92 30.46
N CYS A 581 24.22 -6.99 29.74
CA CYS A 581 23.43 -8.20 29.60
C CYS A 581 24.05 -9.16 28.58
N GLU A 582 24.13 -10.45 28.95
CA GLU A 582 24.54 -11.49 28.01
C GLU A 582 23.40 -11.85 27.05
N ILE A 583 23.71 -11.84 25.76
CA ILE A 583 22.79 -12.30 24.73
C ILE A 583 22.68 -13.83 24.77
N HIS A 584 21.45 -14.33 24.64
CA HIS A 584 21.19 -15.75 24.44
C HIS A 584 21.21 -16.12 22.96
N GLN A 585 20.49 -15.38 22.13
CA GLN A 585 20.35 -15.65 20.69
C GLN A 585 19.83 -14.42 19.94
N LEU A 586 20.26 -14.23 18.70
CA LEU A 586 19.56 -13.41 17.72
C LEU A 586 18.72 -14.32 16.82
N VAL A 587 17.43 -14.05 16.70
CA VAL A 587 16.53 -14.83 15.84
C VAL A 587 16.23 -14.03 14.59
N ASN A 588 16.48 -14.66 13.44
CA ASN A 588 16.01 -14.19 12.14
C ASN A 588 14.94 -15.17 11.61
N CYS A 589 13.73 -14.68 11.37
CA CYS A 589 12.61 -15.50 10.93
C CYS A 589 11.83 -14.87 9.76
N PRO A 590 11.18 -15.68 8.90
CA PRO A 590 10.30 -15.16 7.89
C PRO A 590 8.99 -14.64 8.49
N GLU A 591 8.46 -13.57 7.91
CA GLU A 591 7.10 -13.10 8.14
C GLU A 591 6.47 -12.59 6.83
N SER A 592 5.15 -12.70 6.74
CA SER A 592 4.36 -12.35 5.56
C SER A 592 3.70 -10.97 5.70
N PHE A 593 3.85 -10.16 4.66
CA PHE A 593 3.28 -8.83 4.57
C PHE A 593 2.42 -8.69 3.32
N THR A 594 1.41 -7.85 3.43
CA THR A 594 0.43 -7.53 2.38
C THR A 594 0.69 -6.14 1.82
N PRO A 595 0.24 -5.83 0.59
CA PRO A 595 0.51 -4.53 -0.05
C PRO A 595 0.05 -3.29 0.72
N ASP A 596 -0.94 -3.44 1.61
CA ASP A 596 -1.58 -2.35 2.36
C ASP A 596 -1.46 -2.48 3.88
N MET A 597 -0.63 -3.41 4.37
CA MET A 597 -0.42 -3.71 5.80
C MET A 597 -1.66 -4.23 6.54
N ARG A 598 -2.64 -4.82 5.84
CA ARG A 598 -3.87 -5.36 6.44
C ARG A 598 -4.03 -6.83 6.09
N CYS A 599 -4.59 -7.64 6.98
CA CYS A 599 -4.76 -9.06 6.66
C CYS A 599 -5.68 -9.29 5.45
N LEU A 600 -5.52 -10.44 4.81
CA LEU A 600 -6.39 -10.90 3.73
C LEU A 600 -7.43 -11.83 4.32
N MET A 601 -8.71 -11.53 4.10
CA MET A 601 -9.83 -12.32 4.61
C MET A 601 -10.93 -12.44 3.55
N GLY A 602 -11.57 -13.60 3.45
CA GLY A 602 -12.85 -13.75 2.74
C GLY A 602 -12.81 -14.67 1.53
N GLU A 603 -13.97 -14.79 0.87
CA GLU A 603 -14.15 -15.61 -0.32
C GLU A 603 -13.47 -14.96 -1.54
N THR A 604 -12.76 -15.75 -2.32
CA THR A 604 -12.07 -15.26 -3.53
C THR A 604 -13.07 -14.87 -4.61
N PRO A 605 -12.76 -13.89 -5.47
CA PRO A 605 -13.69 -13.44 -6.51
C PRO A 605 -13.86 -14.43 -7.68
N GLY A 606 -12.93 -15.38 -7.85
CA GLY A 606 -12.88 -16.28 -9.01
C GLY A 606 -13.32 -17.72 -8.77
N VAL A 607 -13.35 -18.17 -7.51
CA VAL A 607 -13.71 -19.54 -7.13
C VAL A 607 -14.62 -19.51 -5.91
N HIS A 608 -15.86 -19.93 -6.09
CA HIS A 608 -16.85 -20.05 -5.02
C HIS A 608 -16.46 -21.16 -4.04
N GLY A 609 -16.61 -20.88 -2.75
CA GLY A 609 -16.20 -21.80 -1.68
C GLY A 609 -14.69 -21.77 -1.36
N TYR A 610 -13.87 -21.04 -2.12
CA TYR A 610 -12.47 -20.82 -1.77
C TYR A 610 -12.35 -19.55 -0.92
N PHE A 611 -11.96 -19.71 0.35
CA PHE A 611 -11.71 -18.65 1.31
C PHE A 611 -10.21 -18.49 1.59
N VAL A 612 -9.80 -17.28 1.95
CA VAL A 612 -8.44 -16.97 2.37
C VAL A 612 -8.46 -16.33 3.76
N LEU A 613 -7.52 -16.73 4.61
CA LEU A 613 -7.17 -15.98 5.81
C LEU A 613 -5.65 -16.03 6.02
N ALA A 614 -4.95 -14.99 5.55
CA ALA A 614 -3.48 -14.96 5.50
C ALA A 614 -2.93 -13.53 5.56
N GLY A 615 -1.60 -13.40 5.54
CA GLY A 615 -0.91 -12.10 5.46
C GLY A 615 -1.12 -11.23 6.70
N MET A 616 -0.79 -11.75 7.88
CA MET A 616 -1.15 -11.11 9.16
C MET A 616 -0.25 -9.92 9.55
N ASN A 617 0.74 -9.55 8.73
CA ASN A 617 1.64 -8.39 8.91
C ASN A 617 2.23 -8.33 10.33
N SER A 618 2.83 -9.43 10.78
CA SER A 618 3.43 -9.60 12.13
C SER A 618 2.46 -9.44 13.31
N SER A 619 1.15 -9.37 13.07
CA SER A 619 0.10 -9.28 14.12
C SER A 619 -0.74 -10.55 14.22
N GLY A 620 -0.27 -11.68 13.68
CA GLY A 620 -1.03 -12.93 13.58
C GLY A 620 -1.58 -13.42 14.93
N LEU A 621 -0.77 -13.39 15.98
CA LEU A 621 -1.19 -13.78 17.33
C LEU A 621 -2.29 -12.86 17.87
N SER A 622 -2.16 -11.55 17.68
CA SER A 622 -3.18 -10.58 18.10
C SER A 622 -4.50 -10.78 17.32
N PHE A 623 -4.45 -11.11 16.03
CA PHE A 623 -5.66 -11.18 15.20
C PHE A 623 -6.34 -12.56 15.17
N ALA A 624 -5.61 -13.66 15.33
CA ALA A 624 -6.08 -15.00 14.95
C ALA A 624 -7.41 -15.42 15.58
N GLY A 625 -7.63 -15.17 16.87
CA GLY A 625 -8.90 -15.44 17.54
C GLY A 625 -10.08 -14.74 16.85
N GLY A 626 -10.01 -13.41 16.74
CA GLY A 626 -11.09 -12.61 16.15
C GLY A 626 -11.25 -12.83 14.65
N ALA A 627 -10.15 -12.98 13.93
CA ALA A 627 -10.15 -13.23 12.50
C ALA A 627 -10.76 -14.61 12.16
N GLY A 628 -10.43 -15.64 12.94
CA GLY A 628 -11.04 -16.97 12.81
C GLY A 628 -12.55 -16.95 13.07
N LYS A 629 -13.00 -16.21 14.10
CA LYS A 629 -14.43 -15.98 14.37
C LYS A 629 -15.14 -15.36 13.16
N TYR A 630 -14.67 -14.21 12.67
CA TYR A 630 -15.36 -13.51 11.60
C TYR A 630 -15.38 -14.29 10.29
N LEU A 631 -14.31 -15.01 9.95
CA LEU A 631 -14.31 -15.88 8.77
C LEU A 631 -15.29 -17.06 8.92
N ALA A 632 -15.31 -17.70 10.09
CA ALA A 632 -16.24 -18.80 10.35
C ALA A 632 -17.71 -18.34 10.29
N GLU A 633 -18.04 -17.16 10.84
CA GLU A 633 -19.35 -16.54 10.69
C GLU A 633 -19.69 -16.27 9.22
N TRP A 634 -18.72 -15.74 8.46
CA TRP A 634 -18.94 -15.47 7.04
C TRP A 634 -19.22 -16.75 6.25
N MET A 635 -18.49 -17.84 6.50
CA MET A 635 -18.73 -19.12 5.84
C MET A 635 -20.08 -19.74 6.24
N THR A 636 -20.46 -19.63 7.51
CA THR A 636 -21.66 -20.28 8.06
C THR A 636 -22.95 -19.51 7.78
N TYR A 637 -22.94 -18.19 7.91
CA TYR A 637 -24.10 -17.31 7.74
C TYR A 637 -24.15 -16.62 6.37
N GLY A 638 -23.06 -16.68 5.59
CA GLY A 638 -22.90 -15.90 4.36
C GLY A 638 -22.47 -14.46 4.59
N TYR A 639 -22.31 -14.02 5.84
CA TYR A 639 -21.82 -12.69 6.23
C TYR A 639 -21.15 -12.69 7.62
N PRO A 640 -20.16 -11.83 7.85
CA PRO A 640 -19.53 -11.67 9.17
C PRO A 640 -20.41 -10.81 10.10
N SER A 641 -20.22 -10.88 11.42
CA SER A 641 -20.97 -10.04 12.37
C SER A 641 -20.50 -8.57 12.44
N ALA A 642 -19.43 -8.19 11.73
CA ALA A 642 -18.90 -6.83 11.68
C ALA A 642 -18.46 -6.45 10.26
N ASN A 643 -18.30 -5.14 9.99
CA ASN A 643 -17.79 -4.67 8.70
C ASN A 643 -16.29 -5.01 8.54
N ILE A 644 -16.01 -6.00 7.70
CA ILE A 644 -14.65 -6.47 7.37
C ILE A 644 -14.12 -5.93 6.05
N TRP A 645 -14.84 -5.04 5.34
CA TRP A 645 -14.43 -4.54 4.02
C TRP A 645 -12.94 -4.10 3.95
N PRO A 646 -12.36 -3.43 4.97
CA PRO A 646 -10.94 -3.08 4.96
C PRO A 646 -9.97 -4.28 4.85
N LEU A 647 -10.43 -5.49 5.15
CA LEU A 647 -9.69 -6.75 5.20
C LEU A 647 -10.12 -7.74 4.11
N ASP A 648 -11.20 -7.44 3.36
CA ASP A 648 -11.71 -8.30 2.28
C ASP A 648 -10.65 -8.49 1.20
N ILE A 649 -10.42 -9.72 0.76
CA ILE A 649 -9.50 -10.05 -0.34
C ILE A 649 -9.90 -9.38 -1.66
N LYS A 650 -11.19 -9.10 -1.87
CA LYS A 650 -11.73 -8.43 -3.05
C LYS A 650 -11.39 -6.94 -3.13
N ARG A 651 -10.66 -6.37 -2.18
CA ARG A 651 -10.09 -5.01 -2.30
C ARG A 651 -8.91 -4.96 -3.30
N PHE A 652 -8.30 -6.11 -3.58
CA PHE A 652 -7.21 -6.26 -4.53
C PHE A 652 -7.66 -6.88 -5.85
N GLY A 653 -7.08 -6.41 -6.94
CA GLY A 653 -7.17 -7.05 -8.25
C GLY A 653 -5.97 -7.97 -8.50
N ASN A 654 -5.95 -8.61 -9.67
CA ASN A 654 -4.86 -9.51 -10.06
C ASN A 654 -3.51 -8.79 -10.19
N LEU A 655 -3.53 -7.50 -10.54
CA LEU A 655 -2.34 -6.67 -10.73
C LEU A 655 -1.49 -6.56 -9.45
N GLN A 656 -2.15 -6.47 -8.29
CA GLN A 656 -1.48 -6.34 -6.99
C GLN A 656 -0.87 -7.66 -6.48
N SER A 657 -1.07 -8.78 -7.19
CA SER A 657 -0.46 -10.08 -6.90
C SER A 657 0.77 -10.38 -7.75
N SER A 658 1.26 -9.43 -8.55
CA SER A 658 2.55 -9.62 -9.24
C SER A 658 3.69 -9.78 -8.23
N ARG A 659 4.53 -10.81 -8.40
CA ARG A 659 5.71 -11.04 -7.53
C ARG A 659 6.63 -9.83 -7.46
N THR A 660 6.86 -9.15 -8.59
CA THR A 660 7.71 -7.95 -8.63
C THR A 660 7.08 -6.80 -7.87
N PHE A 661 5.77 -6.58 -8.03
CA PHE A 661 5.04 -5.57 -7.28
C PHE A 661 5.12 -5.86 -5.77
N LEU A 662 4.83 -7.09 -5.37
CA LEU A 662 4.86 -7.53 -3.98
C LEU A 662 6.24 -7.40 -3.35
N ARG A 663 7.30 -7.79 -4.07
CA ARG A 663 8.70 -7.65 -3.66
C ARG A 663 9.09 -6.19 -3.41
N HIS A 664 8.74 -5.29 -4.33
CA HIS A 664 9.07 -3.87 -4.14
C HIS A 664 8.21 -3.23 -3.07
N ARG A 665 6.93 -3.62 -2.98
CA ARG A 665 6.01 -3.07 -1.99
C ARG A 665 6.36 -3.52 -0.58
N VAL A 666 6.87 -4.74 -0.39
CA VAL A 666 7.26 -5.20 0.96
C VAL A 666 8.40 -4.35 1.55
N MET A 667 9.27 -3.81 0.68
CA MET A 667 10.34 -2.89 1.09
C MET A 667 9.84 -1.63 1.77
N GLU A 668 8.62 -1.21 1.42
CA GLU A 668 7.99 -0.01 1.94
C GLU A 668 7.06 -0.34 3.12
N VAL A 669 6.23 -1.38 3.01
CA VAL A 669 5.17 -1.67 4.01
C VAL A 669 5.72 -2.11 5.37
N MET A 670 6.83 -2.85 5.40
CA MET A 670 7.39 -3.36 6.66
C MET A 670 7.87 -2.20 7.56
N PRO A 671 8.70 -1.25 7.06
CA PRO A 671 9.05 -0.03 7.81
C PRO A 671 7.83 0.80 8.25
N LEU A 672 6.79 0.84 7.42
CA LEU A 672 5.59 1.64 7.67
C LEU A 672 4.73 1.13 8.82
N LEU A 673 4.99 -0.07 9.37
CA LEU A 673 4.30 -0.53 10.56
C LEU A 673 4.57 0.37 11.77
N TYR A 674 5.81 0.82 11.96
CA TYR A 674 6.22 1.69 13.08
C TYR A 674 6.47 3.15 12.67
N GLU A 675 6.55 3.46 11.38
CA GLU A 675 6.63 4.84 10.89
C GLU A 675 5.41 5.67 11.34
N LEU A 676 5.66 6.94 11.68
CA LEU A 676 4.58 7.89 11.97
C LEU A 676 3.87 8.27 10.67
N LYS A 677 2.63 7.78 10.52
CA LYS A 677 1.77 8.07 9.38
C LYS A 677 0.87 9.25 9.69
N VAL A 678 1.19 10.42 9.14
CA VAL A 678 0.24 11.54 9.11
C VAL A 678 -0.90 11.23 8.14
N PRO A 679 -2.09 11.80 8.32
CA PRO A 679 -3.21 11.55 7.43
C PRO A 679 -2.90 11.90 5.96
N ARG A 680 -3.43 11.09 5.04
CA ARG A 680 -3.22 11.21 3.58
C ARG A 680 -1.76 11.08 3.10
N TRP A 681 -0.97 10.28 3.79
CA TRP A 681 0.23 9.71 3.22
C TRP A 681 -0.14 8.72 2.09
N ASP A 682 0.75 8.57 1.11
CA ASP A 682 0.60 7.64 -0.01
C ASP A 682 1.85 6.77 -0.16
N PHE A 683 1.65 5.60 -0.73
CA PHE A 683 2.75 4.70 -1.09
C PHE A 683 3.62 5.29 -2.22
N GLN A 684 4.90 5.02 -2.15
CA GLN A 684 5.92 5.47 -3.10
C GLN A 684 6.36 4.37 -4.06
N THR A 685 6.24 3.10 -3.66
CA THR A 685 6.54 1.94 -4.52
C THR A 685 5.32 1.48 -5.29
N GLY A 686 5.49 0.74 -6.40
CA GLY A 686 4.36 0.16 -7.15
C GLY A 686 3.38 1.18 -7.73
N ARG A 687 3.89 2.35 -8.12
CA ARG A 687 3.16 3.49 -8.69
C ARG A 687 3.11 3.42 -10.22
N GLN A 688 2.25 4.25 -10.82
CA GLN A 688 2.08 4.37 -12.27
C GLN A 688 1.73 3.04 -12.98
N LEU A 689 1.04 2.14 -12.27
CA LEU A 689 0.63 0.85 -12.82
C LEU A 689 -0.56 1.00 -13.79
N ARG A 690 -1.48 1.92 -13.48
CA ARG A 690 -2.60 2.31 -14.34
C ARG A 690 -2.64 3.83 -14.38
N THR A 691 -2.55 4.39 -15.57
CA THR A 691 -2.64 5.83 -15.80
C THR A 691 -3.71 6.11 -16.84
N SER A 692 -4.36 7.28 -16.74
CA SER A 692 -5.16 7.77 -17.86
C SER A 692 -4.22 8.30 -18.96
N PRO A 693 -4.66 8.42 -20.22
CA PRO A 693 -3.90 9.09 -21.27
C PRO A 693 -3.51 10.54 -20.94
N LEU A 694 -4.11 11.13 -19.91
CA LEU A 694 -3.84 12.50 -19.48
C LEU A 694 -2.72 12.60 -18.46
N TYR A 695 -2.17 11.48 -17.96
CA TYR A 695 -1.21 11.49 -16.86
C TYR A 695 -0.03 12.45 -17.08
N ASP A 696 0.74 12.28 -18.17
CA ASP A 696 1.90 13.15 -18.46
C ASP A 696 1.50 14.62 -18.64
N ARG A 697 0.32 14.85 -19.23
CA ARG A 697 -0.22 16.20 -19.44
C ARG A 697 -0.60 16.87 -18.11
N LEU A 698 -1.23 16.13 -17.20
CA LEU A 698 -1.63 16.65 -15.90
C LEU A 698 -0.42 16.81 -14.97
N ASP A 699 0.55 15.91 -15.06
CA ASP A 699 1.81 15.97 -14.30
C ASP A 699 2.60 17.24 -14.64
N THR A 700 2.78 17.52 -15.94
CA THR A 700 3.41 18.77 -16.42
C THR A 700 2.62 20.03 -16.04
N GLN A 701 1.33 19.90 -15.73
CA GLN A 701 0.47 20.98 -15.24
C GLN A 701 0.43 21.08 -13.70
N GLY A 702 1.34 20.39 -13.01
CA GLY A 702 1.51 20.47 -11.56
C GLY A 702 0.61 19.54 -10.76
N ALA A 703 0.03 18.50 -11.37
CA ALA A 703 -0.73 17.50 -10.61
C ALA A 703 0.14 16.87 -9.52
N ARG A 704 -0.43 16.68 -8.32
CA ARG A 704 0.15 15.83 -7.26
C ARG A 704 -0.68 14.56 -7.15
N TRP A 705 -0.04 13.41 -7.13
CA TRP A 705 -0.73 12.14 -7.33
C TRP A 705 -0.98 11.34 -6.05
N MET A 706 -2.13 10.68 -5.97
CA MET A 706 -2.41 9.57 -5.07
C MET A 706 -2.69 8.29 -5.85
N GLU A 707 -2.46 7.13 -5.24
CA GLU A 707 -2.74 5.84 -5.87
C GLU A 707 -4.04 5.23 -5.35
N LYS A 708 -4.81 4.61 -6.25
CA LYS A 708 -5.93 3.76 -5.85
C LYS A 708 -6.22 2.63 -6.83
N HIS A 709 -6.15 1.40 -6.35
CA HIS A 709 -6.38 0.19 -7.17
C HIS A 709 -5.53 0.16 -8.45
N GLY A 710 -4.27 0.59 -8.32
CA GLY A 710 -3.26 0.77 -9.36
C GLY A 710 -3.34 2.11 -10.11
N PHE A 711 -4.44 2.86 -9.97
CA PHE A 711 -4.64 4.11 -10.69
C PHE A 711 -3.96 5.31 -10.04
N GLU A 712 -3.29 6.11 -10.86
CA GLU A 712 -2.87 7.46 -10.50
C GLU A 712 -4.05 8.43 -10.56
N ARG A 713 -4.29 9.16 -9.46
CA ARG A 713 -5.37 10.16 -9.35
C ARG A 713 -4.80 11.49 -8.86
N ALA A 714 -5.10 12.57 -9.56
CA ALA A 714 -4.66 13.90 -9.16
C ALA A 714 -5.37 14.33 -7.86
N LYS A 715 -4.62 14.59 -6.79
CA LYS A 715 -5.10 15.12 -5.50
C LYS A 715 -5.54 16.58 -5.65
N TYR A 716 -4.66 17.38 -6.25
CA TYR A 716 -4.75 18.82 -6.50
C TYR A 716 -3.64 19.22 -7.51
N PHE A 717 -3.69 20.46 -7.99
CA PHE A 717 -2.79 21.02 -8.99
C PHE A 717 -2.00 22.20 -8.39
N VAL A 718 -0.68 22.07 -8.34
CA VAL A 718 0.21 23.10 -7.80
C VAL A 718 0.40 24.23 -8.83
N PRO A 719 0.10 25.49 -8.47
CA PRO A 719 0.37 26.62 -9.35
C PRO A 719 1.87 26.82 -9.64
N PRO A 720 2.24 27.34 -10.81
CA PRO A 720 3.63 27.69 -11.12
C PRO A 720 4.25 28.61 -10.05
N GLY A 721 5.52 28.38 -9.71
CA GLY A 721 6.28 29.19 -8.76
C GLY A 721 6.16 28.78 -7.28
N LYS A 722 5.37 27.76 -6.94
CA LYS A 722 5.41 27.14 -5.60
C LYS A 722 6.44 26.01 -5.53
N ASP A 723 7.09 25.87 -4.38
CA ASP A 723 8.02 24.78 -4.12
C ASP A 723 7.28 23.44 -3.99
N LEU A 724 7.45 22.57 -5.01
CA LEU A 724 6.85 21.25 -5.05
C LEU A 724 7.44 20.31 -4.01
N LEU A 725 8.75 20.41 -3.75
CA LEU A 725 9.43 19.52 -2.81
C LEU A 725 8.96 19.77 -1.38
N ALA A 726 8.75 21.04 -1.01
CA ALA A 726 8.20 21.40 0.29
C ALA A 726 6.79 20.81 0.51
N LEU A 727 5.92 20.85 -0.51
CA LEU A 727 4.57 20.27 -0.43
C LEU A 727 4.59 18.73 -0.35
N ASP A 728 5.47 18.08 -1.09
CA ASP A 728 5.59 16.62 -1.09
C ASP A 728 6.22 16.09 0.21
N GLN A 729 7.03 16.90 0.91
CA GLN A 729 7.63 16.58 2.21
C GLN A 729 6.75 16.96 3.40
N SER A 730 5.68 17.72 3.19
CA SER A 730 4.79 18.18 4.25
C SER A 730 4.16 17.01 5.03
N LYS A 731 4.37 17.01 6.35
CA LYS A 731 3.75 16.06 7.28
C LYS A 731 3.18 16.81 8.47
N THR A 732 1.85 16.92 8.53
CA THR A 732 1.19 17.68 9.60
C THR A 732 -0.14 17.04 10.04
N PHE A 733 -0.47 17.20 11.32
CA PHE A 733 -1.80 16.90 11.89
C PHE A 733 -2.72 18.12 11.91
N TYR A 734 -2.19 19.31 11.60
CA TYR A 734 -2.88 20.59 11.58
C TYR A 734 -3.33 20.93 10.15
N LYS A 735 -3.58 22.22 9.90
CA LYS A 735 -3.92 22.74 8.57
C LYS A 735 -2.96 22.19 7.51
N PRO A 736 -3.48 21.52 6.47
CA PRO A 736 -2.63 21.00 5.41
C PRO A 736 -2.05 22.10 4.53
N ASP A 737 -0.82 21.96 4.07
CA ASP A 737 -0.14 22.98 3.23
C ASP A 737 -0.79 23.19 1.85
N TRP A 738 -1.56 22.20 1.38
CA TRP A 738 -2.36 22.30 0.15
C TRP A 738 -3.71 23.02 0.35
N PHE A 739 -4.03 23.47 1.56
CA PHE A 739 -5.36 24.02 1.91
C PHE A 739 -5.80 25.15 0.97
N ASP A 740 -4.94 26.15 0.71
CA ASP A 740 -5.30 27.29 -0.15
C ASP A 740 -5.38 26.90 -1.63
N ILE A 741 -4.58 25.92 -2.04
CA ILE A 741 -4.58 25.39 -3.41
C ILE A 741 -5.94 24.72 -3.68
N VAL A 742 -6.36 23.82 -2.80
CA VAL A 742 -7.67 23.16 -2.89
C VAL A 742 -8.81 24.16 -2.73
N GLY A 743 -8.64 25.19 -1.91
CA GLY A 743 -9.61 26.28 -1.79
C GLY A 743 -9.83 27.02 -3.11
N ALA A 744 -8.76 27.29 -3.86
CA ALA A 744 -8.85 27.91 -5.17
C ALA A 744 -9.53 26.99 -6.21
N GLU A 745 -9.26 25.69 -6.18
CA GLU A 745 -9.95 24.70 -7.04
C GLU A 745 -11.44 24.62 -6.73
N VAL A 746 -11.82 24.53 -5.45
CA VAL A 746 -13.23 24.51 -5.00
C VAL A 746 -13.95 25.79 -5.42
N LYS A 747 -13.31 26.95 -5.26
CA LYS A 747 -13.84 28.23 -5.71
C LYS A 747 -14.09 28.23 -7.21
N CYS A 748 -13.13 27.75 -8.00
CA CYS A 748 -13.26 27.65 -9.46
C CYS A 748 -14.41 26.72 -9.87
N CYS A 749 -14.57 25.57 -9.20
CA CYS A 749 -15.70 24.66 -9.44
C CYS A 749 -17.07 25.31 -9.20
N LYS A 750 -17.16 26.30 -8.31
CA LYS A 750 -18.41 26.98 -7.95
C LYS A 750 -18.69 28.22 -8.80
N GLU A 751 -17.66 28.94 -9.23
CA GLU A 751 -17.77 30.24 -9.87
C GLU A 751 -17.50 30.22 -11.39
N ALA A 752 -16.79 29.20 -11.89
CA ALA A 752 -16.32 29.12 -13.27
C ALA A 752 -16.58 27.73 -13.87
N VAL A 753 -15.53 27.04 -14.30
CA VAL A 753 -15.58 25.66 -14.78
C VAL A 753 -14.25 24.95 -14.48
N CYS A 754 -14.31 23.67 -14.12
CA CYS A 754 -13.15 22.83 -13.91
C CYS A 754 -13.29 21.49 -14.63
N VAL A 755 -12.15 20.83 -14.83
CA VAL A 755 -12.07 19.44 -15.27
C VAL A 755 -11.41 18.62 -14.16
N ILE A 756 -12.04 17.50 -13.78
CA ILE A 756 -11.46 16.49 -12.89
C ILE A 756 -11.33 15.19 -13.66
N ASP A 757 -10.13 14.60 -13.69
CA ASP A 757 -9.92 13.27 -14.24
C ASP A 757 -10.48 12.20 -13.29
N MET A 758 -11.54 11.53 -13.73
CA MET A 758 -12.28 10.49 -13.02
C MET A 758 -12.09 9.11 -13.70
N SER A 759 -11.06 8.95 -14.53
CA SER A 759 -10.79 7.75 -15.30
C SER A 759 -10.61 6.49 -14.45
N SER A 760 -10.31 6.62 -13.15
CA SER A 760 -10.19 5.48 -12.26
C SER A 760 -11.53 4.82 -11.89
N PHE A 761 -12.68 5.44 -12.16
CA PHE A 761 -13.99 4.86 -11.81
C PHE A 761 -14.19 3.51 -12.49
N THR A 762 -14.79 2.57 -11.78
CA THR A 762 -15.13 1.25 -12.33
C THR A 762 -16.26 1.41 -13.34
N LYS A 763 -16.11 0.77 -14.51
CA LYS A 763 -17.10 0.78 -15.57
C LYS A 763 -17.35 -0.64 -16.08
N PHE A 764 -18.62 -1.06 -16.09
CA PHE A 764 -19.05 -2.32 -16.69
C PHE A 764 -20.04 -2.08 -17.83
N GLU A 765 -19.98 -2.95 -18.84
CA GLU A 765 -21.04 -3.08 -19.84
C GLU A 765 -21.75 -4.43 -19.63
N LEU A 766 -23.08 -4.37 -19.47
CA LEU A 766 -23.94 -5.54 -19.40
C LEU A 766 -24.85 -5.55 -20.62
N THR A 767 -24.71 -6.59 -21.45
CA THR A 767 -25.45 -6.70 -22.71
C THR A 767 -26.14 -8.06 -22.81
N SER A 768 -27.31 -8.08 -23.46
CA SER A 768 -28.01 -9.32 -23.82
C SER A 768 -28.67 -9.25 -25.19
N SER A 769 -28.95 -10.42 -25.78
CA SER A 769 -29.77 -10.54 -26.99
C SER A 769 -31.25 -10.20 -26.73
N GLY A 770 -31.75 -10.48 -25.52
CA GLY A 770 -33.12 -10.25 -25.05
C GLY A 770 -33.18 -9.44 -23.76
N GLY A 771 -34.23 -9.65 -22.96
CA GLY A 771 -34.50 -8.89 -21.73
C GLY A 771 -33.66 -9.26 -20.51
N GLN A 772 -32.80 -10.28 -20.60
CA GLN A 772 -32.10 -10.87 -19.45
C GLN A 772 -31.21 -9.87 -18.69
N ALA A 773 -30.57 -8.91 -19.38
CA ALA A 773 -29.78 -7.89 -18.71
C ALA A 773 -30.64 -6.97 -17.82
N LEU A 774 -31.82 -6.58 -18.29
CA LEU A 774 -32.76 -5.80 -17.50
C LEU A 774 -33.31 -6.62 -16.33
N GLU A 775 -33.71 -7.87 -16.56
CA GLU A 775 -34.22 -8.77 -15.51
C GLU A 775 -33.20 -8.96 -14.37
N LEU A 776 -31.95 -9.23 -14.72
CA LEU A 776 -30.86 -9.36 -13.73
C LEU A 776 -30.69 -8.06 -12.93
N LEU A 777 -30.61 -6.92 -13.62
CA LEU A 777 -30.39 -5.65 -12.94
C LEU A 777 -31.61 -5.22 -12.11
N GLN A 778 -32.84 -5.52 -12.53
CA GLN A 778 -34.05 -5.27 -11.75
C GLN A 778 -34.06 -6.07 -10.45
N ARG A 779 -33.54 -7.30 -10.45
CA ARG A 779 -33.39 -8.08 -9.23
C ARG A 779 -32.27 -7.56 -8.31
N LEU A 780 -31.15 -7.13 -8.90
CA LEU A 780 -29.98 -6.69 -8.12
C LEU A 780 -30.14 -5.28 -7.54
N CYS A 781 -30.74 -4.37 -8.29
CA CYS A 781 -30.83 -2.96 -7.97
C CYS A 781 -32.11 -2.63 -7.20
N SER A 782 -32.00 -1.77 -6.20
CA SER A 782 -33.12 -1.30 -5.38
C SER A 782 -34.02 -0.26 -6.07
N ASN A 783 -33.54 0.40 -7.12
CA ASN A 783 -34.33 1.33 -7.93
C ASN A 783 -34.89 0.65 -9.19
N ASP A 784 -35.76 1.33 -9.92
CA ASP A 784 -36.31 0.87 -11.19
C ASP A 784 -35.40 1.23 -12.36
N LEU A 785 -35.05 0.22 -13.16
CA LEU A 785 -34.17 0.35 -14.32
C LEU A 785 -34.90 0.22 -15.65
N ASP A 786 -36.22 -0.05 -15.65
CA ASP A 786 -37.03 -0.04 -16.87
C ASP A 786 -37.44 1.38 -17.27
N VAL A 787 -36.44 2.25 -17.36
CA VAL A 787 -36.57 3.67 -17.76
C VAL A 787 -36.31 3.84 -19.25
N PRO A 788 -36.76 4.92 -19.92
CA PRO A 788 -36.46 5.12 -21.33
C PRO A 788 -34.95 5.12 -21.63
N VAL A 789 -34.58 4.71 -22.84
CA VAL A 789 -33.18 4.71 -23.29
C VAL A 789 -32.58 6.12 -23.18
N GLY A 790 -31.35 6.20 -22.69
CA GLY A 790 -30.65 7.44 -22.38
C GLY A 790 -30.75 7.85 -20.91
N HIS A 791 -31.70 7.34 -20.12
CA HIS A 791 -31.79 7.71 -18.72
C HIS A 791 -30.72 7.05 -17.85
N ILE A 792 -30.32 7.78 -16.81
CA ILE A 792 -29.36 7.35 -15.78
C ILE A 792 -30.13 7.17 -14.47
N VAL A 793 -29.91 6.04 -13.82
CA VAL A 793 -30.53 5.72 -12.54
C VAL A 793 -29.43 5.56 -11.49
N HIS A 794 -29.49 6.38 -10.44
CA HIS A 794 -28.71 6.15 -9.23
C HIS A 794 -29.40 5.10 -8.38
N THR A 795 -28.70 4.03 -8.06
CA THR A 795 -29.26 2.87 -7.37
C THR A 795 -28.20 2.15 -6.51
N GLY A 796 -28.66 1.46 -5.49
CA GLY A 796 -27.84 0.50 -4.75
C GLY A 796 -28.09 -0.93 -5.21
N MET A 797 -27.03 -1.73 -5.37
CA MET A 797 -27.13 -3.19 -5.31
C MET A 797 -27.01 -3.61 -3.86
N LEU A 798 -28.05 -4.27 -3.35
CA LEU A 798 -28.17 -4.58 -1.92
C LEU A 798 -27.98 -6.07 -1.65
N ASN A 799 -27.62 -6.40 -0.41
CA ASN A 799 -27.72 -7.76 0.11
C ASN A 799 -29.11 -8.03 0.71
N GLU A 800 -29.35 -9.27 1.12
CA GLU A 800 -30.63 -9.73 1.70
C GLU A 800 -31.01 -8.97 2.99
N ARG A 801 -30.05 -8.37 3.69
CA ARG A 801 -30.28 -7.52 4.88
C ARG A 801 -30.55 -6.06 4.52
N GLY A 802 -30.61 -5.71 3.23
CA GLY A 802 -30.83 -4.34 2.74
C GLY A 802 -29.59 -3.44 2.75
N GLY A 803 -28.40 -3.98 3.06
CA GLY A 803 -27.13 -3.24 3.09
C GLY A 803 -26.50 -3.10 1.70
N TYR A 804 -25.72 -2.03 1.47
CA TYR A 804 -25.09 -1.74 0.17
C TYR A 804 -23.87 -2.65 -0.13
N GLU A 805 -23.98 -3.52 -1.12
CA GLU A 805 -22.81 -4.16 -1.76
C GLU A 805 -22.26 -3.27 -2.89
N ASN A 806 -23.13 -2.48 -3.52
CA ASN A 806 -22.71 -1.50 -4.52
C ASN A 806 -23.56 -0.23 -4.46
N ASP A 807 -22.92 0.95 -4.57
CA ASP A 807 -23.61 2.24 -4.82
C ASP A 807 -23.15 2.72 -6.20
N CYS A 808 -24.07 2.68 -7.17
CA CYS A 808 -23.73 2.89 -8.57
C CYS A 808 -24.71 3.78 -9.32
N SER A 809 -24.29 4.13 -10.53
CA SER A 809 -25.12 4.76 -11.55
C SER A 809 -25.24 3.80 -12.72
N VAL A 810 -26.46 3.52 -13.16
CA VAL A 810 -26.74 2.63 -14.29
C VAL A 810 -27.35 3.45 -15.40
N VAL A 811 -26.77 3.37 -16.59
CA VAL A 811 -27.26 4.03 -17.80
C VAL A 811 -27.90 2.98 -18.70
N ARG A 812 -29.14 3.22 -19.15
CA ARG A 812 -29.77 2.39 -20.17
C ARG A 812 -29.35 2.88 -21.56
N LEU A 813 -28.37 2.21 -22.17
CA LEU A 813 -27.83 2.59 -23.49
C LEU A 813 -28.73 2.15 -24.64
N SER A 814 -29.38 1.00 -24.51
CA SER A 814 -30.37 0.50 -25.45
C SER A 814 -31.39 -0.38 -24.72
N LYS A 815 -32.31 -1.03 -25.45
CA LYS A 815 -33.28 -1.93 -24.84
C LYS A 815 -32.62 -3.03 -23.99
N ASN A 816 -31.45 -3.52 -24.43
CA ASN A 816 -30.76 -4.68 -23.86
C ASN A 816 -29.27 -4.40 -23.53
N SER A 817 -28.88 -3.12 -23.38
CA SER A 817 -27.49 -2.74 -23.07
C SER A 817 -27.46 -1.68 -21.98
N PHE A 818 -26.64 -1.93 -20.97
CA PHE A 818 -26.51 -1.10 -19.78
C PHE A 818 -25.04 -0.78 -19.48
N PHE A 819 -24.78 0.45 -19.05
CA PHE A 819 -23.47 0.90 -18.61
C PHE A 819 -23.50 1.21 -17.12
N ILE A 820 -22.70 0.48 -16.34
CA ILE A 820 -22.71 0.53 -14.88
C ILE A 820 -21.44 1.23 -14.42
N ILE A 821 -21.59 2.25 -13.58
CA ILE A 821 -20.50 3.05 -13.04
C ILE A 821 -20.47 2.90 -11.53
N SER A 822 -19.32 2.50 -10.99
CA SER A 822 -19.10 2.32 -9.56
C SER A 822 -17.78 2.99 -9.11
N PRO A 823 -17.64 3.32 -7.82
CA PRO A 823 -16.36 3.70 -7.21
C PRO A 823 -15.20 2.75 -7.55
N THR A 824 -14.00 3.29 -7.73
CA THR A 824 -12.75 2.55 -8.07
C THR A 824 -12.50 1.33 -7.18
N ASP A 825 -12.76 1.45 -5.88
CA ASP A 825 -12.47 0.41 -4.88
C ASP A 825 -13.36 -0.82 -5.03
N GLN A 826 -14.45 -0.70 -5.77
CA GLN A 826 -15.45 -1.74 -5.94
C GLN A 826 -15.23 -2.59 -7.18
N GLN A 827 -14.18 -2.36 -7.97
CA GLN A 827 -13.98 -3.06 -9.26
C GLN A 827 -14.15 -4.58 -9.12
N VAL A 828 -13.42 -5.21 -8.19
CA VAL A 828 -13.47 -6.67 -8.00
C VAL A 828 -14.70 -7.10 -7.20
N HIS A 829 -15.07 -6.33 -6.17
CA HIS A 829 -16.23 -6.63 -5.33
C HIS A 829 -17.54 -6.62 -6.13
N CYS A 830 -17.79 -5.56 -6.90
CA CYS A 830 -18.98 -5.41 -7.73
C CYS A 830 -19.03 -6.47 -8.84
N TRP A 831 -17.89 -6.74 -9.50
CA TRP A 831 -17.79 -7.83 -10.46
C TRP A 831 -18.20 -9.18 -9.86
N SER A 832 -17.65 -9.50 -8.68
CA SER A 832 -17.97 -10.73 -7.95
C SER A 832 -19.45 -10.78 -7.57
N TRP A 833 -20.04 -9.66 -7.14
CA TRP A 833 -21.45 -9.58 -6.77
C TRP A 833 -22.38 -9.82 -7.96
N ILE A 834 -22.16 -9.13 -9.09
CA ILE A 834 -22.98 -9.32 -10.30
C ILE A 834 -22.83 -10.76 -10.80
N LYS A 835 -21.60 -11.30 -10.88
CA LYS A 835 -21.34 -12.67 -11.34
C LYS A 835 -22.03 -13.73 -10.48
N LYS A 836 -22.11 -13.53 -9.16
CA LYS A 836 -22.78 -14.46 -8.24
C LYS A 836 -24.26 -14.67 -8.58
N TYR A 837 -24.96 -13.62 -9.03
CA TYR A 837 -26.39 -13.69 -9.37
C TYR A 837 -26.67 -13.76 -10.87
N MET A 838 -25.63 -13.65 -11.70
CA MET A 838 -25.74 -13.75 -13.15
C MET A 838 -26.01 -15.21 -13.54
N PRO A 839 -27.09 -15.50 -14.29
CA PRO A 839 -27.35 -16.85 -14.76
C PRO A 839 -26.26 -17.31 -15.73
N SER A 840 -26.04 -18.62 -15.82
CA SER A 840 -25.19 -19.23 -16.86
C SER A 840 -25.90 -19.22 -18.22
N ASP A 841 -26.16 -18.03 -18.74
CA ASP A 841 -26.76 -17.79 -20.07
C ASP A 841 -25.66 -17.30 -21.04
N PRO A 842 -25.37 -18.04 -22.13
CA PRO A 842 -24.38 -17.60 -23.11
C PRO A 842 -24.77 -16.32 -23.87
N GLN A 843 -26.01 -15.85 -23.75
CA GLN A 843 -26.51 -14.63 -24.39
C GLN A 843 -26.41 -13.39 -23.49
N LEU A 844 -25.98 -13.55 -22.23
CA LEU A 844 -25.79 -12.46 -21.28
C LEU A 844 -24.29 -12.24 -21.06
N HIS A 845 -23.82 -11.03 -21.33
CA HIS A 845 -22.39 -10.70 -21.27
C HIS A 845 -22.15 -9.52 -20.34
N LEU A 846 -21.27 -9.74 -19.36
CA LEU A 846 -20.74 -8.71 -18.48
C LEU A 846 -19.25 -8.51 -18.81
N GLU A 847 -18.87 -7.29 -19.14
CA GLU A 847 -17.49 -6.91 -19.45
C GLU A 847 -17.01 -5.75 -18.56
N ASP A 848 -15.77 -5.86 -18.05
CA ASP A 848 -15.06 -4.75 -17.42
C ASP A 848 -14.39 -3.89 -18.48
N VAL A 849 -15.00 -2.73 -18.71
CA VAL A 849 -14.58 -1.74 -19.69
C VAL A 849 -13.88 -0.56 -19.03
N SER A 850 -13.41 -0.71 -17.79
CA SER A 850 -12.80 0.38 -17.02
C SER A 850 -11.60 1.01 -17.72
N TRP A 851 -10.86 0.20 -18.49
CA TRP A 851 -9.69 0.60 -19.27
C TRP A 851 -10.03 1.20 -20.64
N LYS A 852 -11.24 0.99 -21.16
CA LYS A 852 -11.64 1.49 -22.49
C LYS A 852 -11.93 2.99 -22.52
N TYR A 853 -12.26 3.58 -21.36
CA TYR A 853 -12.74 4.96 -21.26
C TYR A 853 -11.89 5.82 -20.34
N THR A 854 -11.47 6.97 -20.86
CA THR A 854 -11.10 8.13 -20.04
C THR A 854 -12.38 8.81 -19.57
N ALA A 855 -12.48 9.17 -18.29
CA ALA A 855 -13.67 9.83 -17.75
C ALA A 855 -13.32 11.23 -17.23
N LEU A 856 -13.96 12.26 -17.75
CA LEU A 856 -13.77 13.65 -17.33
C LEU A 856 -15.04 14.19 -16.68
N ASN A 857 -14.90 14.75 -15.48
CA ASN A 857 -15.95 15.50 -14.82
C ASN A 857 -15.77 16.98 -15.14
N LEU A 858 -16.58 17.50 -16.07
CA LEU A 858 -16.63 18.91 -16.40
C LEU A 858 -17.65 19.61 -15.48
N ILE A 859 -17.15 20.36 -14.51
CA ILE A 859 -17.92 20.85 -13.37
C ILE A 859 -17.90 22.38 -13.31
N GLY A 860 -19.04 22.99 -13.03
CA GLY A 860 -19.19 24.40 -12.71
C GLY A 860 -20.29 25.08 -13.52
N PRO A 861 -20.71 26.29 -13.12
CA PRO A 861 -21.79 27.01 -13.79
C PRO A 861 -21.54 27.27 -15.28
N ARG A 862 -20.27 27.33 -15.73
CA ARG A 862 -19.90 27.55 -17.14
C ARG A 862 -19.67 26.26 -17.93
N ALA A 863 -19.89 25.08 -17.34
CA ALA A 863 -19.67 23.79 -18.01
C ALA A 863 -20.56 23.61 -19.26
N MET A 864 -21.81 24.08 -19.20
CA MET A 864 -22.73 24.04 -20.34
C MET A 864 -22.27 24.92 -21.50
N ASP A 865 -21.72 26.10 -21.21
CA ASP A 865 -21.21 27.02 -22.24
C ASP A 865 -20.04 26.40 -22.99
N VAL A 866 -19.13 25.73 -22.28
CA VAL A 866 -17.99 25.02 -22.89
C VAL A 866 -18.47 23.92 -23.84
N LEU A 867 -19.40 23.06 -23.40
CA LEU A 867 -19.87 21.95 -24.24
C LEU A 867 -20.72 22.41 -25.43
N SER A 868 -21.49 23.50 -25.27
CA SER A 868 -22.34 24.02 -26.34
C SER A 868 -21.55 24.57 -27.53
N GLU A 869 -20.29 24.93 -27.32
CA GLU A 869 -19.39 25.34 -28.41
C GLU A 869 -18.63 24.18 -29.04
N LEU A 870 -18.49 23.08 -28.31
CA LEU A 870 -17.81 21.87 -28.77
C LEU A 870 -18.76 20.88 -29.44
N SER A 871 -20.07 21.15 -29.43
CA SER A 871 -21.06 20.29 -30.03
C SER A 871 -22.25 21.06 -30.58
N TYR A 872 -22.78 20.58 -31.70
CA TYR A 872 -24.00 21.11 -32.32
C TYR A 872 -25.28 20.56 -31.67
N VAL A 873 -25.17 19.67 -30.68
CA VAL A 873 -26.32 19.13 -29.96
C VAL A 873 -26.84 20.17 -28.98
N SER A 874 -28.15 20.46 -29.03
CA SER A 874 -28.79 21.34 -28.06
C SER A 874 -28.64 20.80 -26.63
N MET A 875 -28.10 21.66 -25.74
CA MET A 875 -27.90 21.38 -24.31
C MET A 875 -29.02 21.91 -23.43
N THR A 876 -30.15 22.32 -24.01
CA THR A 876 -31.32 22.81 -23.28
C THR A 876 -31.92 21.70 -22.39
N PRO A 877 -32.52 22.01 -21.24
CA PRO A 877 -33.13 21.01 -20.34
C PRO A 877 -34.10 20.03 -21.02
N GLU A 878 -34.78 20.46 -22.09
CA GLU A 878 -35.70 19.63 -22.88
C GLU A 878 -34.97 18.54 -23.69
N HIS A 879 -33.76 18.84 -24.16
CA HIS A 879 -32.94 17.95 -24.99
C HIS A 879 -31.91 17.17 -24.16
N PHE A 880 -31.55 17.70 -23.00
CA PHE A 880 -30.54 17.15 -22.11
C PHE A 880 -31.01 17.28 -20.64
N PRO A 881 -32.03 16.50 -20.23
CA PRO A 881 -32.55 16.56 -18.88
C PRO A 881 -31.54 16.05 -17.84
N SER A 882 -31.81 16.33 -16.57
CA SER A 882 -30.97 15.80 -15.47
C SER A 882 -30.99 14.28 -15.47
N LEU A 883 -29.84 13.65 -15.15
CA LEU A 883 -29.68 12.20 -15.15
C LEU A 883 -29.99 11.58 -16.53
N PHE A 884 -29.48 12.21 -17.58
CA PHE A 884 -29.58 11.75 -18.95
C PHE A 884 -28.19 11.56 -19.58
N CYS A 885 -28.06 10.56 -20.42
CA CYS A 885 -26.87 10.19 -21.17
C CYS A 885 -27.18 10.24 -22.66
N LYS A 886 -26.27 10.85 -23.42
CA LYS A 886 -26.35 10.86 -24.87
C LYS A 886 -24.97 10.63 -25.45
N GLU A 887 -24.93 9.82 -26.51
CA GLU A 887 -23.75 9.70 -27.34
C GLU A 887 -23.74 10.83 -28.38
N MET A 888 -22.65 11.58 -28.43
CA MET A 888 -22.54 12.77 -29.27
C MET A 888 -21.10 13.12 -29.60
N SER A 889 -20.94 14.06 -30.54
CA SER A 889 -19.63 14.60 -30.90
C SER A 889 -19.21 15.69 -29.92
N VAL A 890 -17.93 15.67 -29.51
CA VAL A 890 -17.30 16.71 -28.70
C VAL A 890 -15.98 17.10 -29.39
N GLY A 891 -15.91 18.33 -29.88
CA GLY A 891 -14.85 18.75 -30.80
C GLY A 891 -14.96 17.96 -32.11
N TYR A 892 -13.87 17.32 -32.53
CA TYR A 892 -13.82 16.46 -33.72
C TYR A 892 -14.04 14.97 -33.41
N ALA A 893 -14.16 14.59 -32.14
CA ALA A 893 -14.35 13.20 -31.73
C ALA A 893 -15.85 12.84 -31.69
N ASN A 894 -16.21 11.70 -32.27
CA ASN A 894 -17.56 11.15 -32.24
C ASN A 894 -17.66 10.04 -31.18
N GLY A 895 -18.90 9.65 -30.83
CA GLY A 895 -19.11 8.51 -29.94
C GLY A 895 -18.84 8.80 -28.46
N ILE A 896 -18.82 10.08 -28.05
CA ILE A 896 -18.56 10.45 -26.66
C ILE A 896 -19.86 10.35 -25.86
N ARG A 897 -19.84 9.56 -24.78
CA ARG A 897 -20.99 9.47 -23.87
C ARG A 897 -20.95 10.63 -22.89
N VAL A 898 -21.84 11.60 -23.10
CA VAL A 898 -21.99 12.77 -22.22
C VAL A 898 -23.17 12.52 -21.30
N MET A 899 -22.98 12.72 -20.00
CA MET A 899 -23.96 12.45 -18.96
C MET A 899 -24.25 13.70 -18.13
N SER A 900 -25.52 14.07 -17.98
CA SER A 900 -25.99 15.21 -17.18
C SER A 900 -26.00 14.89 -15.68
N MET A 901 -24.84 14.60 -15.14
CA MET A 901 -24.64 14.32 -13.72
C MET A 901 -23.23 14.69 -13.29
N THR A 902 -23.07 14.98 -12.00
CA THR A 902 -21.76 15.19 -11.37
C THR A 902 -21.70 14.52 -10.01
N HIS A 903 -20.50 14.18 -9.55
CA HIS A 903 -20.27 13.59 -8.22
C HIS A 903 -20.06 14.65 -7.11
N THR A 904 -20.31 15.92 -7.41
CA THR A 904 -20.01 17.08 -6.55
C THR A 904 -21.23 17.89 -6.17
N GLY A 905 -22.38 17.66 -6.84
CA GLY A 905 -23.60 18.43 -6.63
C GLY A 905 -23.52 19.88 -7.14
N GLU A 906 -22.49 20.20 -7.93
CA GLU A 906 -22.42 21.41 -8.75
C GLU A 906 -22.85 21.08 -10.19
N PRO A 907 -23.40 22.04 -10.97
CA PRO A 907 -23.82 21.78 -12.34
C PRO A 907 -22.63 21.31 -13.20
N GLY A 908 -22.90 20.46 -14.20
CA GLY A 908 -21.85 19.92 -15.04
C GLY A 908 -22.22 18.59 -15.67
N PHE A 909 -21.21 17.97 -16.28
CA PHE A 909 -21.34 16.76 -17.07
C PHE A 909 -20.20 15.79 -16.81
N MET A 910 -20.50 14.49 -16.86
CA MET A 910 -19.51 13.44 -16.97
C MET A 910 -19.34 13.05 -18.44
N LEU A 911 -18.11 13.05 -18.93
CA LEU A 911 -17.76 12.64 -20.29
C LEU A 911 -17.01 11.32 -20.20
N TYR A 912 -17.55 10.26 -20.79
CA TYR A 912 -16.84 8.99 -20.98
C TYR A 912 -16.36 8.93 -22.43
N ILE A 913 -15.04 9.01 -22.57
CA ILE A 913 -14.33 9.24 -23.82
C ILE A 913 -13.55 7.95 -24.15
N PRO A 914 -13.77 7.31 -25.31
CA PRO A 914 -12.90 6.24 -25.78
C PRO A 914 -11.44 6.68 -25.74
N ILE A 915 -10.56 5.79 -25.28
CA ILE A 915 -9.19 6.14 -24.90
C ILE A 915 -8.40 6.82 -26.04
N GLU A 916 -8.65 6.45 -27.29
CA GLU A 916 -8.00 7.06 -28.46
C GLU A 916 -8.31 8.55 -28.66
N TYR A 917 -9.44 9.04 -28.14
CA TYR A 917 -9.88 10.44 -28.28
C TYR A 917 -9.59 11.29 -27.04
N ALA A 918 -9.08 10.70 -25.97
CA ALA A 918 -8.93 11.35 -24.66
C ALA A 918 -8.14 12.66 -24.73
N LEU A 919 -6.96 12.64 -25.35
CA LEU A 919 -6.11 13.83 -25.48
C LEU A 919 -6.76 14.92 -26.34
N HIS A 920 -7.43 14.52 -27.43
CA HIS A 920 -8.11 15.44 -28.33
C HIS A 920 -9.23 16.17 -27.58
N VAL A 921 -10.15 15.41 -26.99
CA VAL A 921 -11.32 15.97 -26.27
C VAL A 921 -10.85 16.83 -25.09
N TYR A 922 -9.87 16.39 -24.32
CA TYR A 922 -9.32 17.19 -23.22
C TYR A 922 -8.75 18.52 -23.71
N ASN A 923 -7.95 18.52 -24.77
CA ASN A 923 -7.34 19.74 -25.29
C ASN A 923 -8.40 20.73 -25.82
N GLU A 924 -9.41 20.24 -26.55
CA GLU A 924 -10.50 21.09 -27.05
C GLU A 924 -11.33 21.69 -25.91
N VAL A 925 -11.68 20.87 -24.90
CA VAL A 925 -12.38 21.33 -23.68
C VAL A 925 -11.57 22.41 -22.97
N MET A 926 -10.27 22.18 -22.77
CA MET A 926 -9.39 23.13 -22.10
C MET A 926 -9.16 24.41 -22.91
N SER A 927 -9.11 24.31 -24.24
CA SER A 927 -8.93 25.43 -25.16
C SER A 927 -10.16 26.34 -25.19
N VAL A 928 -11.34 25.78 -25.48
CA VAL A 928 -12.61 26.53 -25.48
C VAL A 928 -12.93 27.07 -24.10
N GLY A 929 -12.62 26.30 -23.05
CA GLY A 929 -12.85 26.71 -21.68
C GLY A 929 -12.00 27.89 -21.19
N GLN A 930 -10.92 28.28 -21.88
CA GLN A 930 -10.04 29.38 -21.43
C GLN A 930 -10.81 30.68 -21.18
N LYS A 931 -11.70 31.06 -22.10
CA LYS A 931 -12.54 32.28 -21.97
C LYS A 931 -13.55 32.22 -20.83
N TYR A 932 -13.81 31.01 -20.32
CA TYR A 932 -14.67 30.75 -19.17
C TYR A 932 -13.89 30.52 -17.88
N GLY A 933 -12.57 30.68 -17.91
CA GLY A 933 -11.69 30.49 -16.76
C GLY A 933 -11.47 29.04 -16.37
N ILE A 934 -11.50 28.11 -17.34
CA ILE A 934 -11.35 26.67 -17.06
C ILE A 934 -10.03 26.33 -16.38
N ARG A 935 -10.08 25.41 -15.42
CA ARG A 935 -8.90 24.88 -14.71
C ARG A 935 -9.04 23.40 -14.43
N ASN A 936 -7.92 22.72 -14.19
CA ASN A 936 -8.00 21.40 -13.58
C ASN A 936 -8.30 21.50 -12.08
N ALA A 937 -8.96 20.49 -11.54
CA ALA A 937 -9.17 20.31 -10.11
C ALA A 937 -8.97 18.84 -9.75
N GLY A 938 -8.56 18.58 -8.50
CA GLY A 938 -8.24 17.24 -8.03
C GLY A 938 -9.29 16.63 -7.11
N TYR A 939 -8.99 15.42 -6.64
CA TYR A 939 -9.86 14.65 -5.73
C TYR A 939 -10.06 15.31 -4.36
N TYR A 940 -9.17 16.20 -3.93
CA TYR A 940 -9.36 16.93 -2.67
C TYR A 940 -10.45 18.01 -2.79
N ALA A 941 -10.53 18.70 -3.93
CA ALA A 941 -11.65 19.60 -4.23
C ALA A 941 -12.97 18.82 -4.35
N LEU A 942 -12.97 17.69 -5.06
CA LEU A 942 -14.11 16.77 -5.13
C LEU A 942 -14.58 16.34 -3.72
N ARG A 943 -13.65 15.99 -2.82
CA ARG A 943 -13.97 15.61 -1.44
C ARG A 943 -14.63 16.77 -0.66
N SER A 944 -14.13 17.99 -0.79
CA SER A 944 -14.74 19.16 -0.13
C SER A 944 -16.17 19.38 -0.64
N LEU A 945 -16.37 19.41 -1.96
CA LEU A 945 -17.66 19.61 -2.60
C LEU A 945 -18.69 18.54 -2.22
N ARG A 946 -18.32 17.26 -2.29
CA ARG A 946 -19.23 16.15 -1.99
C ARG A 946 -19.63 16.13 -0.50
N VAL A 947 -18.71 16.45 0.41
CA VAL A 947 -19.00 16.51 1.85
C VAL A 947 -19.96 17.67 2.15
N GLU A 948 -19.72 18.83 1.55
CA GLU A 948 -20.62 19.99 1.67
C GLU A 948 -22.04 19.70 1.17
N LYS A 949 -22.18 18.89 0.10
CA LYS A 949 -23.49 18.45 -0.44
C LYS A 949 -24.08 17.23 0.23
N PHE A 950 -23.47 16.72 1.30
CA PHE A 950 -23.93 15.55 2.04
C PHE A 950 -23.99 14.27 1.19
N PHE A 951 -23.07 14.14 0.23
CA PHE A 951 -22.90 12.93 -0.57
C PHE A 951 -22.00 11.93 0.18
N ALA A 952 -22.52 10.73 0.35
CA ALA A 952 -21.83 9.63 1.02
C ALA A 952 -21.09 8.79 -0.02
N PHE A 953 -19.98 8.22 0.38
CA PHE A 953 -19.09 7.46 -0.49
C PHE A 953 -18.96 6.03 0.01
N TRP A 954 -19.18 5.04 -0.85
CA TRP A 954 -19.04 3.64 -0.45
C TRP A 954 -17.58 3.29 -0.12
N GLY A 955 -17.38 2.46 0.89
CA GLY A 955 -16.08 2.10 1.44
C GLY A 955 -15.53 3.12 2.45
N GLN A 956 -16.23 4.23 2.66
CA GLN A 956 -15.94 5.21 3.72
C GLN A 956 -17.18 5.47 4.58
N ASP A 957 -18.27 5.89 3.95
CA ASP A 957 -19.54 6.18 4.61
C ASP A 957 -20.54 5.02 4.43
N LEU A 958 -20.58 4.38 3.26
CA LEU A 958 -21.47 3.24 3.00
C LEU A 958 -20.69 1.92 3.00
N ASP A 959 -21.34 0.86 3.44
CA ASP A 959 -20.81 -0.51 3.44
C ASP A 959 -21.97 -1.52 3.38
N SER A 960 -21.64 -2.82 3.41
CA SER A 960 -22.61 -3.93 3.39
C SER A 960 -23.52 -4.01 4.62
N PHE A 961 -23.33 -3.18 5.65
CA PHE A 961 -24.20 -3.07 6.82
C PHE A 961 -25.07 -1.82 6.81
N THR A 962 -24.76 -0.90 5.90
CA THR A 962 -25.43 0.39 5.82
C THR A 962 -26.59 0.30 4.85
N THR A 963 -27.78 0.67 5.29
CA THR A 963 -29.01 0.63 4.50
C THR A 963 -29.36 1.98 3.87
N PRO A 964 -30.13 2.01 2.76
CA PRO A 964 -30.66 3.26 2.21
C PRO A 964 -31.48 4.08 3.19
N LEU A 965 -32.23 3.43 4.11
CA LEU A 965 -33.07 4.13 5.09
C LEU A 965 -32.22 4.84 6.14
N GLU A 966 -31.16 4.21 6.67
CA GLU A 966 -30.22 4.84 7.61
C GLU A 966 -29.52 6.06 7.00
N CYS A 967 -29.29 6.04 5.68
CA CYS A 967 -28.67 7.13 4.94
C CYS A 967 -29.63 8.29 4.60
N GLY A 968 -30.94 8.13 4.84
CA GLY A 968 -31.95 9.07 4.34
C GLY A 968 -32.07 9.08 2.81
N ARG A 969 -31.79 7.94 2.16
CA ARG A 969 -31.83 7.74 0.70
C ARG A 969 -32.95 6.81 0.25
N GLU A 970 -33.99 6.72 1.05
CA GLU A 970 -35.20 5.96 0.75
C GLU A 970 -35.80 6.29 -0.62
N PHE A 971 -35.72 7.56 -1.05
CA PHE A 971 -36.18 8.01 -2.36
C PHE A 971 -35.47 7.35 -3.56
N ARG A 972 -34.34 6.65 -3.33
CA ARG A 972 -33.62 5.86 -4.34
C ARG A 972 -34.03 4.39 -4.35
N VAL A 973 -35.02 4.00 -3.55
CA VAL A 973 -35.52 2.62 -3.44
C VAL A 973 -36.96 2.58 -3.94
N LYS A 974 -37.21 1.77 -4.98
CA LYS A 974 -38.54 1.61 -5.58
C LYS A 974 -39.19 0.34 -5.04
N PHE A 975 -39.93 0.47 -3.95
CA PHE A 975 -40.56 -0.66 -3.25
C PHE A 975 -41.74 -1.30 -4.01
N ASP A 976 -42.34 -0.54 -4.91
CA ASP A 976 -43.54 -0.86 -5.68
C ASP A 976 -43.24 -1.25 -7.13
N LYS A 977 -42.00 -1.65 -7.45
CA LYS A 977 -41.68 -2.17 -8.79
C LYS A 977 -42.09 -3.63 -8.94
N ASP A 978 -42.36 -4.03 -10.19
CA ASP A 978 -42.93 -5.34 -10.53
C ASP A 978 -42.02 -6.54 -10.19
N THR A 979 -40.72 -6.30 -10.03
CA THR A 979 -39.71 -7.33 -9.72
C THR A 979 -39.24 -7.22 -8.28
N ASP A 980 -39.27 -8.34 -7.55
CA ASP A 980 -38.70 -8.40 -6.21
C ASP A 980 -37.16 -8.27 -6.28
N PHE A 981 -36.62 -7.33 -5.52
CA PHE A 981 -35.19 -7.02 -5.51
C PHE A 981 -34.55 -7.45 -4.18
N LEU A 982 -33.26 -7.78 -4.23
CA LEU A 982 -32.53 -8.22 -3.04
C LEU A 982 -32.59 -7.17 -1.91
N GLY A 983 -32.99 -7.61 -0.72
CA GLY A 983 -33.10 -6.77 0.46
C GLY A 983 -34.42 -5.98 0.59
N ARG A 984 -35.37 -6.13 -0.33
CA ARG A 984 -36.67 -5.45 -0.27
C ARG A 984 -37.42 -5.72 1.04
N GLU A 985 -37.53 -6.98 1.44
CA GLU A 985 -38.23 -7.39 2.67
C GLU A 985 -37.58 -6.79 3.91
N ALA A 986 -36.25 -6.86 4.02
CA ALA A 986 -35.51 -6.27 5.14
C ALA A 986 -35.72 -4.75 5.24
N LEU A 987 -35.74 -4.04 4.12
CA LEU A 987 -36.02 -2.60 4.11
C LEU A 987 -37.48 -2.27 4.46
N LEU A 988 -38.45 -3.09 4.04
CA LEU A 988 -39.85 -2.92 4.44
C LEU A 988 -40.04 -3.12 5.94
N GLN A 989 -39.38 -4.14 6.51
CA GLN A 989 -39.36 -4.38 7.95
C GLN A 989 -38.73 -3.21 8.69
N GLN A 990 -37.55 -2.75 8.26
CA GLN A 990 -36.87 -1.60 8.85
C GLN A 990 -37.69 -0.30 8.77
N ARG A 991 -38.49 -0.12 7.71
CA ARG A 991 -39.42 1.02 7.61
C ARG A 991 -40.52 0.96 8.68
N GLN A 992 -40.99 -0.23 9.04
CA GLN A 992 -42.01 -0.42 10.08
C GLN A 992 -41.43 -0.25 11.49
N GLU A 993 -40.24 -0.81 11.72
CA GLU A 993 -39.57 -0.78 13.03
C GLU A 993 -38.92 0.59 13.33
N GLY A 994 -38.56 1.32 12.28
CA GLY A 994 -37.82 2.58 12.38
C GLY A 994 -36.30 2.38 12.32
N VAL A 995 -35.58 3.49 12.17
CA VAL A 995 -34.14 3.50 11.97
C VAL A 995 -33.43 3.74 13.30
N THR A 996 -32.56 2.81 13.73
CA THR A 996 -31.81 2.89 15.00
C THR A 996 -30.42 3.53 14.85
N ARG A 997 -29.96 3.75 13.62
CA ARG A 997 -28.69 4.38 13.27
C ARG A 997 -28.91 5.37 12.12
N ARG A 998 -28.51 6.63 12.25
CA ARG A 998 -28.82 7.66 11.23
C ARG A 998 -27.58 8.38 10.73
N PHE A 999 -27.48 8.54 9.41
CA PHE A 999 -26.47 9.37 8.77
C PHE A 999 -26.77 10.86 8.96
N ILE A 1000 -25.80 11.61 9.47
CA ILE A 1000 -25.92 13.05 9.75
C ILE A 1000 -24.69 13.83 9.30
N MET A 1001 -24.86 15.13 9.15
CA MET A 1001 -23.80 16.11 8.96
C MET A 1001 -23.58 16.88 10.26
N LEU A 1002 -22.33 17.03 10.67
CA LEU A 1002 -21.88 17.80 11.83
C LEU A 1002 -21.01 18.96 11.35
N VAL A 1003 -21.39 20.19 11.71
CA VAL A 1003 -20.58 21.38 11.44
C VAL A 1003 -19.90 21.77 12.75
N LEU A 1004 -18.57 21.78 12.76
CA LEU A 1004 -17.83 22.18 13.96
C LEU A 1004 -18.03 23.67 14.24
N GLU A 1005 -18.32 23.97 15.50
CA GLU A 1005 -18.38 25.30 16.08
C GLU A 1005 -17.06 25.52 16.85
N ASP A 1006 -16.56 26.75 16.84
CA ASP A 1006 -15.34 27.16 17.56
C ASP A 1006 -14.05 26.35 17.27
N HIS A 1007 -13.97 25.72 16.09
CA HIS A 1007 -12.74 25.13 15.56
C HIS A 1007 -12.00 26.16 14.70
N ASP A 1008 -10.77 26.49 15.07
CA ASP A 1008 -9.86 27.36 14.33
C ASP A 1008 -9.00 26.54 13.36
N ALA A 1009 -9.21 26.77 12.07
CA ALA A 1009 -8.52 26.03 11.01
C ALA A 1009 -7.00 26.24 11.00
N GLU A 1010 -6.46 27.30 11.60
CA GLU A 1010 -5.02 27.58 11.65
C GLU A 1010 -4.32 26.94 12.85
N LEU A 1011 -4.99 26.90 14.00
CA LEU A 1011 -4.38 26.52 15.28
C LEU A 1011 -4.76 25.11 15.73
N ASP A 1012 -5.97 24.67 15.40
CA ASP A 1012 -6.51 23.42 15.91
C ASP A 1012 -6.14 22.22 15.04
N LEU A 1013 -6.20 21.04 15.67
CA LEU A 1013 -5.95 19.78 14.98
C LEU A 1013 -7.01 19.56 13.91
N TRP A 1014 -6.55 19.12 12.74
CA TRP A 1014 -7.41 18.86 11.60
C TRP A 1014 -8.19 17.55 11.80
N PRO A 1015 -9.53 17.53 11.73
CA PRO A 1015 -10.30 16.30 11.73
C PRO A 1015 -10.21 15.62 10.37
N TRP A 1016 -10.15 14.30 10.34
CA TRP A 1016 -10.00 13.50 9.12
C TRP A 1016 -11.13 12.48 8.95
N TRP A 1017 -11.23 11.57 9.93
CA TRP A 1017 -12.27 10.54 10.06
C TRP A 1017 -11.98 9.67 11.30
N GLY A 1018 -13.01 8.98 11.78
CA GLY A 1018 -12.94 8.09 12.94
C GLY A 1018 -12.80 8.83 14.27
N GLU A 1019 -13.10 10.13 14.30
CA GLU A 1019 -13.22 10.91 15.53
C GLU A 1019 -14.50 10.52 16.27
N ALA A 1020 -14.42 10.44 17.61
CA ALA A 1020 -15.56 10.10 18.45
C ALA A 1020 -16.56 11.24 18.54
N ILE A 1021 -17.85 10.91 18.56
CA ILE A 1021 -18.95 11.87 18.60
C ILE A 1021 -19.72 11.69 19.90
N TYR A 1022 -19.83 12.78 20.65
CA TYR A 1022 -20.59 12.84 21.88
C TYR A 1022 -21.86 13.66 21.68
N ARG A 1023 -22.95 13.24 22.33
CA ARG A 1023 -24.21 13.98 22.44
C ARG A 1023 -24.57 14.08 23.91
N ASN A 1024 -24.73 15.28 24.44
CA ASN A 1024 -25.04 15.51 25.86
C ASN A 1024 -24.07 14.77 26.82
N GLY A 1025 -22.80 14.66 26.43
CA GLY A 1025 -21.75 13.94 27.18
C GLY A 1025 -21.65 12.43 26.91
N GLU A 1026 -22.63 11.82 26.23
CA GLU A 1026 -22.65 10.39 25.91
C GLU A 1026 -22.08 10.10 24.53
N LEU A 1027 -21.32 9.02 24.37
CA LEU A 1027 -20.82 8.59 23.08
C LEU A 1027 -21.97 8.05 22.21
N VAL A 1028 -22.14 8.61 21.02
CA VAL A 1028 -23.23 8.26 20.09
C VAL A 1028 -22.77 7.76 18.72
N GLY A 1029 -21.48 7.88 18.39
CA GLY A 1029 -20.96 7.41 17.10
C GLY A 1029 -19.55 7.87 16.80
N VAL A 1030 -19.16 7.70 15.52
CA VAL A 1030 -17.86 8.14 14.99
C VAL A 1030 -18.04 8.81 13.63
N THR A 1031 -17.14 9.73 13.30
CA THR A 1031 -17.11 10.35 11.97
C THR A 1031 -16.65 9.34 10.92
N THR A 1032 -17.29 9.34 9.76
CA THR A 1032 -16.91 8.50 8.61
C THR A 1032 -16.06 9.29 7.61
N SER A 1033 -16.38 10.57 7.43
CA SER A 1033 -15.68 11.46 6.51
C SER A 1033 -15.63 12.88 7.04
N SER A 1034 -14.50 13.58 6.88
CA SER A 1034 -14.44 15.04 7.06
C SER A 1034 -13.91 15.78 5.82
N ALA A 1035 -14.27 17.06 5.73
CA ALA A 1035 -13.62 18.05 4.88
C ALA A 1035 -13.84 19.47 5.44
N TYR A 1036 -12.99 20.41 5.05
CA TYR A 1036 -13.28 21.84 5.25
C TYR A 1036 -14.25 22.30 4.16
N SER A 1037 -15.33 22.99 4.56
CA SER A 1037 -16.21 23.69 3.64
C SER A 1037 -15.71 25.12 3.46
N TYR A 1038 -15.17 25.41 2.28
CA TYR A 1038 -14.70 26.75 1.92
C TYR A 1038 -15.87 27.75 1.80
N THR A 1039 -17.08 27.27 1.49
CA THR A 1039 -18.29 28.09 1.45
C THR A 1039 -18.72 28.52 2.85
N LEU A 1040 -18.75 27.58 3.80
CA LEU A 1040 -19.18 27.84 5.18
C LEU A 1040 -18.06 28.41 6.05
N LYS A 1041 -16.80 28.31 5.59
CA LYS A 1041 -15.58 28.59 6.37
C LYS A 1041 -15.54 27.82 7.69
N ARG A 1042 -15.97 26.57 7.65
CA ARG A 1042 -16.08 25.67 8.81
C ARG A 1042 -15.70 24.25 8.43
N HIS A 1043 -15.26 23.50 9.42
CA HIS A 1043 -15.10 22.06 9.29
C HIS A 1043 -16.43 21.33 9.29
N VAL A 1044 -16.57 20.39 8.36
CA VAL A 1044 -17.74 19.53 8.23
C VAL A 1044 -17.31 18.07 8.37
N CYS A 1045 -18.01 17.35 9.24
CA CYS A 1045 -17.88 15.92 9.43
C CYS A 1045 -19.19 15.22 9.08
N LEU A 1046 -19.12 14.12 8.36
CA LEU A 1046 -20.23 13.19 8.13
C LEU A 1046 -20.07 12.00 9.07
N ALA A 1047 -21.19 11.45 9.54
CA ALA A 1047 -21.17 10.40 10.54
C ALA A 1047 -22.47 9.61 10.57
N PHE A 1048 -22.40 8.41 11.14
CA PHE A 1048 -23.57 7.74 11.67
C PHE A 1048 -23.62 7.92 13.19
N ILE A 1049 -24.82 8.23 13.70
CA ILE A 1049 -25.10 8.24 15.12
C ILE A 1049 -26.12 7.16 15.48
N SER A 1050 -26.04 6.68 16.70
CA SER A 1050 -26.96 5.73 17.32
C SER A 1050 -27.20 6.16 18.77
N SER A 1051 -28.32 5.72 19.36
CA SER A 1051 -28.63 5.94 20.76
C SER A 1051 -28.70 4.59 21.45
N PRO A 1052 -27.80 4.30 22.41
CA PRO A 1052 -27.96 3.13 23.25
C PRO A 1052 -29.24 3.32 24.09
N GLY A 1053 -30.18 2.40 23.96
CA GLY A 1053 -31.38 2.33 24.81
C GLY A 1053 -31.18 1.41 26.01
N ALA A 1054 -32.25 1.23 26.78
CA ALA A 1054 -32.22 0.35 27.95
C ALA A 1054 -31.86 -1.10 27.54
N HIS A 1055 -31.07 -1.76 28.38
CA HIS A 1055 -30.67 -3.17 28.19
C HIS A 1055 -29.93 -3.47 26.87
N GLY A 1056 -29.29 -2.48 26.25
CA GLY A 1056 -28.49 -2.66 25.03
C GLY A 1056 -29.30 -2.70 23.73
N THR A 1057 -30.60 -2.39 23.77
CA THR A 1057 -31.42 -2.20 22.56
C THR A 1057 -31.22 -0.79 22.02
N ALA A 1058 -31.01 -0.62 20.71
CA ALA A 1058 -30.82 0.70 20.12
C ALA A 1058 -32.17 1.43 19.96
N ASN A 1059 -32.26 2.69 20.40
CA ASN A 1059 -33.48 3.49 20.24
C ASN A 1059 -33.65 3.93 18.79
N VAL A 1060 -34.90 4.09 18.34
CA VAL A 1060 -35.23 4.71 17.05
C VAL A 1060 -34.78 6.17 17.05
N ILE A 1061 -34.04 6.56 16.01
CA ILE A 1061 -33.50 7.91 15.84
C ILE A 1061 -34.51 8.78 15.09
N THR A 1062 -35.10 9.73 15.81
CA THR A 1062 -36.06 10.69 15.26
C THR A 1062 -35.38 12.00 14.85
N PRO A 1063 -36.00 12.82 13.97
CA PRO A 1063 -35.50 14.17 13.70
C PRO A 1063 -35.39 15.05 14.96
N ASP A 1064 -36.29 14.90 15.91
CA ASP A 1064 -36.23 15.62 17.20
C ASP A 1064 -35.01 15.22 18.04
N PHE A 1065 -34.67 13.93 18.06
CA PHE A 1065 -33.47 13.44 18.75
C PHE A 1065 -32.20 14.16 18.25
N ILE A 1066 -32.14 14.37 16.93
CA ILE A 1066 -31.02 15.03 16.25
C ILE A 1066 -31.02 16.54 16.50
N ASN A 1067 -32.17 17.20 16.36
CA ASN A 1067 -32.23 18.67 16.39
C ASN A 1067 -32.08 19.26 17.80
N ARG A 1068 -32.37 18.50 18.86
CA ARG A 1068 -32.35 18.98 20.26
C ARG A 1068 -31.10 18.57 21.05
N GLY A 1069 -30.18 17.82 20.44
CA GLY A 1069 -28.96 17.36 21.10
C GLY A 1069 -27.84 18.40 21.04
N GLU A 1070 -27.02 18.47 22.08
CA GLU A 1070 -25.74 19.17 22.07
C GLU A 1070 -24.65 18.20 21.62
N TYR A 1071 -24.03 18.45 20.47
CA TYR A 1071 -23.03 17.55 19.91
C TYR A 1071 -21.63 18.08 20.10
N GLN A 1072 -20.68 17.15 20.28
CA GLN A 1072 -19.26 17.43 20.32
C GLN A 1072 -18.48 16.39 19.52
N VAL A 1073 -17.42 16.80 18.83
CA VAL A 1073 -16.49 15.91 18.13
C VAL A 1073 -15.14 15.94 18.86
N ASP A 1074 -14.66 14.76 19.26
CA ASP A 1074 -13.37 14.59 19.94
C ASP A 1074 -12.24 14.44 18.92
N ILE A 1075 -11.39 15.46 18.83
CA ILE A 1075 -10.18 15.46 18.01
C ILE A 1075 -8.97 15.34 18.93
N ALA A 1076 -8.44 14.11 19.04
CA ALA A 1076 -7.24 13.78 19.82
C ALA A 1076 -7.30 14.18 21.31
N GLY A 1077 -8.47 14.04 21.94
CA GLY A 1077 -8.71 14.35 23.35
C GLY A 1077 -9.33 15.72 23.58
N HIS A 1078 -9.48 16.55 22.54
CA HIS A 1078 -10.15 17.85 22.64
C HIS A 1078 -11.54 17.80 21.99
N ARG A 1079 -12.58 18.18 22.74
CA ARG A 1079 -13.97 18.16 22.29
C ARG A 1079 -14.38 19.52 21.73
N TYR A 1080 -14.72 19.55 20.44
CA TYR A 1080 -15.23 20.74 19.77
C TYR A 1080 -16.75 20.67 19.67
N PRO A 1081 -17.49 21.74 20.01
CA PRO A 1081 -18.93 21.77 19.82
C PRO A 1081 -19.28 21.62 18.33
N ALA A 1082 -20.43 21.03 18.04
CA ALA A 1082 -20.87 20.80 16.68
C ALA A 1082 -22.39 20.91 16.53
N LYS A 1083 -22.82 21.39 15.38
CA LYS A 1083 -24.23 21.46 15.00
C LYS A 1083 -24.61 20.31 14.07
N ALA A 1084 -25.54 19.46 14.51
CA ALA A 1084 -26.05 18.37 13.71
C ALA A 1084 -27.11 18.82 12.68
N LYS A 1085 -27.07 18.21 11.49
CA LYS A 1085 -27.98 18.45 10.37
C LYS A 1085 -28.33 17.14 9.68
N LEU A 1086 -29.60 17.02 9.28
CA LEU A 1086 -30.12 15.89 8.49
C LEU A 1086 -30.02 16.10 6.98
N TYR A 1087 -29.83 17.35 6.56
CA TYR A 1087 -29.83 17.77 5.17
C TYR A 1087 -28.69 18.75 4.93
N PRO A 1088 -28.13 18.80 3.71
CA PRO A 1088 -27.10 19.77 3.37
C PRO A 1088 -27.65 21.21 3.47
N PHE A 1089 -26.74 22.18 3.54
CA PHE A 1089 -27.12 23.59 3.42
C PHE A 1089 -27.67 23.86 2.03
N SER A 1090 -28.72 24.68 1.96
CA SER A 1090 -29.28 25.15 0.69
C SER A 1090 -28.17 25.86 -0.10
N SER A 1091 -27.78 25.32 -1.26
CA SER A 1091 -26.84 26.01 -2.14
C SER A 1091 -27.49 27.28 -2.71
N LEU A 1092 -26.69 28.31 -3.01
CA LEU A 1092 -27.17 29.52 -3.69
C LEU A 1092 -27.89 29.17 -5.01
N PHE A 1093 -27.42 28.16 -5.74
CA PHE A 1093 -28.06 27.66 -6.96
C PHE A 1093 -29.39 26.94 -6.70
N ALA A 1094 -29.51 26.14 -5.64
CA ALA A 1094 -30.78 25.50 -5.26
C ALA A 1094 -31.81 26.53 -4.80
N GLN A 1095 -31.37 27.60 -4.14
CA GLN A 1095 -32.22 28.76 -3.82
C GLN A 1095 -32.63 29.54 -5.06
N GLN A 1096 -31.74 29.74 -6.03
CA GLN A 1096 -32.09 30.39 -7.31
C GLN A 1096 -33.05 29.54 -8.14
N ARG A 1097 -32.86 28.22 -8.21
CA ARG A 1097 -33.76 27.31 -8.93
C ARG A 1097 -35.14 27.23 -8.27
N ARG A 1098 -35.20 27.08 -6.94
CA ARG A 1098 -36.47 27.17 -6.19
C ARG A 1098 -37.14 28.53 -6.37
N ARG A 1099 -36.39 29.65 -6.28
CA ARG A 1099 -36.94 30.98 -6.56
C ARG A 1099 -37.47 31.10 -7.98
N LYS A 1100 -36.81 30.49 -8.97
CA LYS A 1100 -37.25 30.51 -10.36
C LYS A 1100 -38.51 29.68 -10.57
N GLU A 1101 -38.58 28.49 -9.96
CA GLU A 1101 -39.77 27.62 -9.93
C GLU A 1101 -40.94 28.29 -9.18
N ASP A 1102 -40.69 28.94 -8.05
CA ASP A 1102 -41.71 29.70 -7.28
C ASP A 1102 -42.21 30.94 -8.06
N VAL A 1103 -41.33 31.60 -8.83
CA VAL A 1103 -41.69 32.72 -9.73
C VAL A 1103 -42.46 32.23 -10.97
N GLU A 1104 -42.13 31.07 -11.51
CA GLU A 1104 -42.87 30.45 -12.62
C GLU A 1104 -44.25 29.94 -12.16
N LEU A 1105 -44.35 29.34 -10.96
CA LEU A 1105 -45.61 28.91 -10.36
C LEU A 1105 -46.52 30.10 -9.97
N SER A 1106 -45.96 31.19 -9.47
CA SER A 1106 -46.74 32.42 -9.20
C SER A 1106 -47.19 33.14 -10.48
N ASN A 1107 -46.42 33.06 -11.57
CA ASN A 1107 -46.85 33.56 -12.88
C ASN A 1107 -47.91 32.68 -13.57
N PHE A 1108 -48.01 31.40 -13.21
CA PHE A 1108 -49.09 30.51 -13.65
C PHE A 1108 -50.38 30.67 -12.84
N GLN A 1109 -50.32 31.15 -11.60
CA GLN A 1109 -51.50 31.50 -10.80
C GLN A 1109 -51.99 32.93 -11.04
N GLY A 1110 -51.23 33.76 -11.77
CA GLY A 1110 -51.55 35.15 -12.11
C GLY A 1110 -51.95 35.40 -13.56
N LYS A 1111 -52.18 34.36 -14.39
CA LYS A 1111 -52.63 34.48 -15.79
C LYS A 1111 -53.90 33.70 -16.06
#